data_AF-A0A812TUD7-F1
#
_entry.id   AF-A0A812TUD7-F1
#
_cell.length_a   1.000
_cell.length_b   1.000
_cell.length_c   1.000
_cell.angle_alpha   90.00
_cell.angle_beta   90.00
_cell.angle_gamma   90.00
#
_symmetry.space_group_name_H-M   'P 1'
#
loop_
_entity.id
_entity.type
_entity.pdbx_description
1 polymer ?
#
loop_
_entity_poly.entity_id
_entity_poly.type
_entity_poly.pdbx_seq_one_letter_code
_entity_poly.pdbx_strand_id
1 'polypeptide(L)'
;MPVAETLHLAHVLTQAVKGLLTGANEGLQSKREHVFCSAEGPGKVRHWVARLEFQDGKRKRNVFRDGQSYHGRGAVHVHILLWLKDMQAMDLSTKIRADVPGQGEQEMRDLVVGSQLDYTSSGWPVREEPTEVIEQEQRLRLHHPRDAFERRCRAYLPDVLAALRCHVDVLASDGRAMVLKYCASYLPKFSSSFAAELLNNEATDFTLARRVLADYHPLQPEMIMQLAAQQHPQFVCPANVRKFVVPVPWQKDPPQIVQSYMSSTWRRDNMSLLDFLRKSGSDGQISQKYRRVHRARKIGMPLKDWINVHPADGQTLVASVMYSHTNDRHYGQWLLLNVPFRNIDDLWHPQAELLPENLRYLGLCVLHRRRFWRNPDSIRSELEKEARSDTYIKNTLAMLTARIELIDAYLSREMTVDRNPAPPLDGAARVSGEAIEVAPEQANVITTIGNRVRHAMQAKWPEDREVDGWASWLERDVAVNIATVVLGPAGSGKTTAVEIALDQAVKAGAHVGVACPTGMLATRYRARHPDLDIDTVHGMFALHKDELATADMMKIYDMLVIDEVGQLPEWIFERLLRLWDAADRRTALVFVGDFCQLLGPDGTTARDSPRWRNMHILNLHEMRRCKCERLKWKLQLLRSAIPSGKQLKKILKGHRANLRNRPGVGNVPNAEDIAIILKETPKTTFVTVSRRGSARLNQLALRALFENDEVLAHIPCDPQENFENFYGATQVDAQPFWMPVYQGMRVTITRNTDKENGFVNGMGATVQRMRRNGIQVKTDEGKVLLVHPITHEYYLPDGSYRRTTAFPLRLGYSTTLHKIQGATLPHITLWMDVPFVRAALYVAISRVQYDRDWRFLGSIDRRHCLPASI
;
A
#
# COMPACT_ATOMS: atom_id res chain seq x y z
N MET A 1 -32.75 -16.76 5.05
CA MET A 1 -33.38 -17.63 4.03
C MET A 1 -33.19 -19.07 4.47
N PRO A 2 -34.17 -19.96 4.28
CA PRO A 2 -34.00 -21.38 4.56
C PRO A 2 -32.87 -21.94 3.68
N VAL A 3 -31.92 -22.65 4.30
CA VAL A 3 -30.73 -23.29 3.70
C VAL A 3 -31.04 -23.97 2.35
N ALA A 4 -32.18 -24.66 2.25
CA ALA A 4 -32.61 -25.37 1.06
C ALA A 4 -32.87 -24.45 -0.15
N GLU A 5 -33.49 -23.28 0.06
CA GLU A 5 -33.74 -22.30 -1.01
C GLU A 5 -32.42 -21.76 -1.58
N THR A 6 -31.45 -21.49 -0.70
CA THR A 6 -30.12 -21.01 -1.09
C THR A 6 -29.38 -22.05 -1.95
N LEU A 7 -29.34 -23.30 -1.49
CA LEU A 7 -28.68 -24.39 -2.23
C LEU A 7 -29.39 -24.69 -3.55
N HIS A 8 -30.73 -24.63 -3.58
CA HIS A 8 -31.50 -24.81 -4.80
C HIS A 8 -31.22 -23.71 -5.83
N LEU A 9 -31.24 -22.44 -5.44
CA LEU A 9 -30.90 -21.33 -6.32
C LEU A 9 -29.46 -21.44 -6.84
N ALA A 10 -28.50 -21.76 -5.97
CA ALA A 10 -27.11 -22.01 -6.36
C ALA A 10 -27.00 -23.15 -7.40
N HIS A 11 -27.75 -24.23 -7.21
CA HIS A 11 -27.81 -25.35 -8.16
C HIS A 11 -28.39 -24.92 -9.51
N VAL A 12 -29.56 -24.28 -9.51
CA VAL A 12 -30.25 -23.81 -10.74
C VAL A 12 -29.35 -22.86 -11.53
N LEU A 13 -28.75 -21.87 -10.86
CA LEU A 13 -27.81 -20.94 -11.51
C LEU A 13 -26.61 -21.68 -12.11
N THR A 14 -26.01 -22.62 -11.37
CA THR A 14 -24.88 -23.42 -11.86
C THR A 14 -25.26 -24.24 -13.10
N GLN A 15 -26.44 -24.87 -13.11
CA GLN A 15 -26.91 -25.65 -14.26
C GLN A 15 -27.28 -24.75 -15.45
N ALA A 16 -27.84 -23.56 -15.21
CA ALA A 16 -28.09 -22.58 -16.27
C ALA A 16 -26.78 -22.12 -16.93
N VAL A 17 -25.72 -21.88 -16.14
CA VAL A 17 -24.39 -21.58 -16.71
C VAL A 17 -23.87 -22.74 -17.55
N LYS A 18 -23.83 -23.95 -16.98
CA LYS A 18 -23.24 -25.13 -17.65
C LYS A 18 -24.04 -25.55 -18.88
N GLY A 19 -25.37 -25.59 -18.79
CA GLY A 19 -26.25 -26.00 -19.89
C GLY A 19 -26.56 -24.83 -20.82
N LEU A 20 -27.48 -23.96 -20.39
CA LEU A 20 -28.11 -22.93 -21.22
C LEU A 20 -27.11 -21.93 -21.81
N LEU A 21 -26.09 -21.51 -21.06
CA LEU A 21 -25.14 -20.50 -21.55
C LEU A 21 -23.94 -21.11 -22.29
N THR A 22 -23.36 -22.20 -21.76
CA THR A 22 -22.05 -22.68 -22.21
C THR A 22 -22.05 -24.03 -22.92
N GLY A 23 -23.15 -24.80 -22.88
CA GLY A 23 -23.23 -26.14 -23.49
C GLY A 23 -22.25 -27.16 -22.89
N ALA A 24 -21.75 -26.95 -21.68
CA ALA A 24 -20.74 -27.75 -20.99
C ALA A 24 -21.30 -28.98 -20.24
N ASN A 25 -22.63 -29.22 -20.27
CA ASN A 25 -23.23 -30.41 -19.68
C ASN A 25 -22.80 -31.70 -20.41
N GLU A 26 -22.77 -32.83 -19.72
CA GLU A 26 -22.20 -34.10 -20.21
C GLU A 26 -23.01 -34.78 -21.36
N GLY A 27 -24.13 -34.20 -21.78
CA GLY A 27 -24.95 -34.67 -22.91
C GLY A 27 -24.44 -34.24 -24.29
N LEU A 28 -24.61 -35.09 -25.31
CA LEU A 28 -24.24 -34.82 -26.71
C LEU A 28 -25.20 -33.82 -27.41
N GLN A 29 -26.50 -33.86 -27.08
CA GLN A 29 -27.52 -32.95 -27.64
C GLN A 29 -27.41 -31.53 -27.05
N SER A 30 -27.19 -31.40 -25.75
CA SER A 30 -27.08 -30.11 -25.05
C SER A 30 -25.88 -29.25 -25.48
N LYS A 31 -24.88 -29.83 -26.15
CA LYS A 31 -23.74 -29.09 -26.73
C LYS A 31 -24.12 -28.24 -27.95
N ARG A 32 -25.30 -28.45 -28.55
CA ARG A 32 -25.77 -27.76 -29.75
C ARG A 32 -26.92 -26.79 -29.50
N GLU A 33 -27.47 -26.76 -28.30
CA GLU A 33 -28.66 -25.99 -27.91
C GLU A 33 -28.34 -25.11 -26.68
N HIS A 34 -27.46 -24.11 -26.87
CA HIS A 34 -27.14 -23.11 -25.86
C HIS A 34 -27.21 -21.71 -26.48
N VAL A 35 -27.42 -20.66 -25.65
CA VAL A 35 -27.68 -19.28 -26.11
C VAL A 35 -26.63 -18.81 -27.11
N PHE A 36 -25.34 -19.05 -26.85
CA PHE A 36 -24.24 -18.60 -27.73
C PHE A 36 -23.88 -19.59 -28.87
N CYS A 37 -24.73 -20.56 -29.20
CA CYS A 37 -24.53 -21.46 -30.34
C CYS A 37 -24.72 -20.71 -31.68
N SER A 38 -24.09 -21.16 -32.77
CA SER A 38 -24.24 -20.58 -34.10
C SER A 38 -25.15 -21.43 -34.98
N ALA A 39 -25.73 -20.86 -36.03
CA ALA A 39 -26.63 -21.59 -36.94
C ALA A 39 -25.90 -22.66 -37.79
N GLU A 40 -24.59 -22.47 -38.06
CA GLU A 40 -23.77 -23.38 -38.89
C GLU A 40 -23.04 -24.48 -38.10
N GLY A 41 -23.24 -24.57 -36.79
CA GLY A 41 -22.50 -25.44 -35.87
C GLY A 41 -22.30 -24.78 -34.49
N PRO A 42 -21.61 -25.39 -33.52
CA PRO A 42 -21.51 -24.80 -32.18
C PRO A 42 -20.70 -23.50 -32.21
N GLY A 43 -21.40 -22.37 -32.03
CA GLY A 43 -20.80 -21.09 -31.68
C GLY A 43 -20.03 -21.30 -30.39
N LYS A 44 -18.70 -21.11 -30.44
CA LYS A 44 -17.84 -21.74 -29.45
C LYS A 44 -17.57 -20.81 -28.28
N VAL A 45 -18.23 -21.06 -27.16
CA VAL A 45 -17.71 -20.65 -25.84
C VAL A 45 -16.37 -21.36 -25.66
N ARG A 46 -15.27 -20.63 -25.85
CA ARG A 46 -13.91 -21.17 -25.81
C ARG A 46 -13.52 -21.53 -24.38
N HIS A 47 -13.84 -20.64 -23.44
CA HIS A 47 -13.65 -20.79 -22.01
C HIS A 47 -14.74 -20.05 -21.27
N TRP A 48 -14.95 -20.45 -20.03
CA TRP A 48 -15.81 -19.73 -19.12
C TRP A 48 -15.35 -19.89 -17.68
N VAL A 49 -15.72 -18.92 -16.86
CA VAL A 49 -15.56 -18.95 -15.42
C VAL A 49 -16.85 -18.43 -14.82
N ALA A 50 -17.38 -19.10 -13.81
CA ALA A 50 -18.53 -18.62 -13.08
C ALA A 50 -18.27 -18.62 -11.58
N ARG A 51 -18.86 -17.66 -10.89
CA ARG A 51 -18.83 -17.56 -9.44
C ARG A 51 -20.22 -17.29 -8.88
N LEU A 52 -20.61 -18.03 -7.86
CA LEU A 52 -21.76 -17.74 -7.01
C LEU A 52 -21.36 -16.76 -5.90
N GLU A 53 -22.18 -15.74 -5.67
CA GLU A 53 -21.98 -14.74 -4.64
C GLU A 53 -23.32 -14.34 -3.99
N PHE A 54 -23.25 -13.69 -2.84
CA PHE A 54 -24.37 -13.12 -2.13
C PHE A 54 -24.24 -11.61 -2.04
N GLN A 55 -25.37 -10.93 -2.13
CA GLN A 55 -25.45 -9.50 -1.91
C GLN A 55 -25.76 -9.23 -0.43
N ASP A 56 -24.87 -8.55 0.30
CA ASP A 56 -24.95 -8.34 1.76
C ASP A 56 -26.10 -7.44 2.26
N GLY A 57 -27.10 -7.15 1.42
CA GLY A 57 -28.29 -6.39 1.78
C GLY A 57 -28.06 -4.91 2.14
N LYS A 58 -26.81 -4.44 2.26
CA LYS A 58 -26.47 -3.07 2.69
C LYS A 58 -26.92 -1.98 1.72
N ARG A 59 -27.25 -2.36 0.48
CA ARG A 59 -27.80 -1.46 -0.55
C ARG A 59 -29.32 -1.50 -0.64
N LYS A 60 -30.05 -2.12 0.29
CA LYS A 60 -31.51 -1.96 0.41
C LYS A 60 -31.82 -0.49 0.69
N ARG A 61 -32.11 0.28 -0.36
CA ARG A 61 -32.61 1.65 -0.24
C ARG A 61 -34.11 1.62 -0.45
N ASN A 62 -34.85 2.26 0.46
CA ASN A 62 -36.28 2.55 0.41
C ASN A 62 -37.21 1.33 0.28
N VAL A 63 -37.60 0.76 1.42
CA VAL A 63 -38.64 -0.28 1.52
C VAL A 63 -40.05 0.24 1.14
N PHE A 64 -40.23 1.56 0.95
CA PHE A 64 -41.58 2.18 0.91
C PHE A 64 -41.87 3.16 -0.23
N ARG A 65 -40.96 3.43 -1.18
CA ARG A 65 -41.28 4.21 -2.40
C ARG A 65 -40.49 3.67 -3.61
N ASP A 66 -41.24 3.28 -4.64
CA ASP A 66 -40.84 2.85 -5.99
C ASP A 66 -40.10 1.51 -6.15
N GLY A 67 -40.88 0.43 -6.18
CA GLY A 67 -40.96 -0.51 -7.32
C GLY A 67 -39.88 -1.58 -7.55
N GLN A 68 -38.61 -1.40 -7.18
CA GLN A 68 -37.57 -2.39 -7.50
C GLN A 68 -37.18 -3.23 -6.28
N SER A 69 -37.81 -4.40 -6.15
CA SER A 69 -37.63 -5.32 -5.01
C SER A 69 -36.36 -6.18 -5.06
N TYR A 70 -35.54 -6.07 -6.13
CA TYR A 70 -34.39 -6.95 -6.33
C TYR A 70 -33.09 -6.44 -5.71
N HIS A 71 -32.88 -5.11 -5.62
CA HIS A 71 -31.65 -4.54 -5.05
C HIS A 71 -31.52 -4.85 -3.56
N GLY A 72 -30.51 -5.64 -3.19
CA GLY A 72 -30.24 -6.01 -1.81
C GLY A 72 -31.17 -7.10 -1.27
N ARG A 73 -31.87 -7.88 -2.12
CA ARG A 73 -32.75 -8.98 -1.69
C ARG A 73 -32.04 -10.08 -0.88
N GLY A 74 -30.71 -10.12 -0.91
CA GLY A 74 -29.89 -11.08 -0.17
C GLY A 74 -29.75 -12.44 -0.85
N ALA A 75 -30.32 -12.61 -2.05
CA ALA A 75 -30.31 -13.88 -2.79
C ALA A 75 -28.93 -14.20 -3.39
N VAL A 76 -28.71 -15.48 -3.70
CA VAL A 76 -27.56 -15.94 -4.50
C VAL A 76 -27.66 -15.34 -5.90
N HIS A 77 -26.56 -14.80 -6.41
CA HIS A 77 -26.42 -14.43 -7.82
C HIS A 77 -25.13 -15.03 -8.39
N VAL A 78 -25.03 -15.05 -9.72
CA VAL A 78 -23.87 -15.60 -10.43
C VAL A 78 -23.19 -14.53 -11.27
N HIS A 79 -21.87 -14.42 -11.15
CA HIS A 79 -21.02 -13.66 -12.06
C HIS A 79 -20.35 -14.62 -13.03
N ILE A 80 -20.38 -14.30 -14.33
CA ILE A 80 -19.89 -15.19 -15.38
C ILE A 80 -18.97 -14.41 -16.32
N LEU A 81 -17.81 -14.99 -16.64
CA LEU A 81 -16.97 -14.59 -17.75
C LEU A 81 -17.10 -15.62 -18.86
N LEU A 82 -17.36 -15.14 -20.07
CA LEU A 82 -17.42 -15.94 -21.29
C LEU A 82 -16.36 -15.46 -22.27
N TRP A 83 -15.49 -16.37 -22.72
CA TRP A 83 -14.59 -16.12 -23.85
C TRP A 83 -15.23 -16.71 -25.09
N LEU A 84 -15.80 -15.86 -25.93
CA LEU A 84 -16.43 -16.25 -27.18
C LEU A 84 -15.38 -16.31 -28.30
N LYS A 85 -15.56 -17.23 -29.23
CA LYS A 85 -14.81 -17.31 -30.49
C LYS A 85 -15.81 -17.26 -31.64
N ASP A 86 -15.47 -16.54 -32.70
CA ASP A 86 -16.29 -16.42 -33.91
C ASP A 86 -17.66 -15.74 -33.63
N MET A 87 -17.65 -14.61 -32.90
CA MET A 87 -18.86 -13.89 -32.44
C MET A 87 -19.84 -13.50 -33.56
N GLN A 88 -19.36 -13.27 -34.79
CA GLN A 88 -20.23 -12.96 -35.95
C GLN A 88 -21.20 -14.10 -36.27
N ALA A 89 -20.77 -15.36 -36.08
CA ALA A 89 -21.62 -16.52 -36.33
C ALA A 89 -22.72 -16.70 -35.26
N MET A 90 -22.65 -15.97 -34.14
CA MET A 90 -23.51 -16.18 -32.99
C MET A 90 -24.82 -15.41 -33.02
N ASP A 91 -25.13 -14.60 -34.04
CA ASP A 91 -26.33 -13.73 -34.09
C ASP A 91 -26.59 -13.02 -32.74
N LEU A 92 -25.59 -12.28 -32.26
CA LEU A 92 -25.68 -11.63 -30.93
C LEU A 92 -26.76 -10.55 -30.85
N SER A 93 -27.21 -10.02 -32.00
CA SER A 93 -28.28 -9.03 -32.11
C SER A 93 -29.62 -9.51 -31.55
N THR A 94 -29.95 -10.78 -31.72
CA THR A 94 -31.22 -11.36 -31.22
C THR A 94 -31.08 -11.86 -29.78
N LYS A 95 -29.85 -12.06 -29.31
CA LYS A 95 -29.54 -12.73 -28.04
C LYS A 95 -29.19 -11.77 -26.91
N ILE A 96 -28.67 -10.58 -27.23
CA ILE A 96 -28.34 -9.55 -26.25
C ILE A 96 -29.05 -8.27 -26.65
N ARG A 97 -29.89 -7.77 -25.74
CA ARG A 97 -30.68 -6.54 -25.93
C ARG A 97 -30.35 -5.52 -24.86
N ALA A 98 -30.40 -4.24 -25.22
CA ALA A 98 -30.25 -3.12 -24.30
C ALA A 98 -31.33 -2.05 -24.54
N ASP A 99 -32.42 -2.41 -25.21
CA ASP A 99 -33.59 -1.60 -25.48
C ASP A 99 -34.74 -1.92 -24.51
N VAL A 100 -35.71 -1.02 -24.42
CA VAL A 100 -36.99 -1.28 -23.73
C VAL A 100 -37.98 -1.81 -24.78
N PRO A 101 -38.46 -3.06 -24.67
CA PRO A 101 -39.34 -3.64 -25.68
C PRO A 101 -40.63 -2.83 -25.90
N GLY A 102 -41.12 -2.83 -27.14
CA GLY A 102 -42.32 -2.12 -27.55
C GLY A 102 -43.63 -2.79 -27.08
N GLN A 103 -44.77 -2.25 -27.51
CA GLN A 103 -46.09 -2.79 -27.14
C GLN A 103 -46.36 -4.20 -27.69
N GLY A 104 -45.67 -4.62 -28.76
CA GLY A 104 -45.79 -5.97 -29.33
C GLY A 104 -45.12 -7.08 -28.50
N GLU A 105 -44.31 -6.73 -27.49
CA GLU A 105 -43.59 -7.66 -26.62
C GLU A 105 -43.90 -7.37 -25.14
N GLN A 106 -45.19 -7.28 -24.79
CA GLN A 106 -45.63 -6.78 -23.49
C GLN A 106 -45.03 -7.56 -22.30
N GLU A 107 -44.97 -8.90 -22.37
CA GLU A 107 -44.38 -9.70 -21.29
C GLU A 107 -42.90 -9.39 -21.06
N MET A 108 -42.10 -9.28 -22.14
CA MET A 108 -40.68 -8.94 -22.04
C MET A 108 -40.50 -7.50 -21.55
N ARG A 109 -41.36 -6.57 -22.01
CA ARG A 109 -41.37 -5.18 -21.57
C ARG A 109 -41.58 -5.09 -20.06
N ASP A 110 -42.54 -5.82 -19.52
CA ASP A 110 -42.85 -5.83 -18.10
C ASP A 110 -41.68 -6.39 -17.28
N LEU A 111 -41.01 -7.43 -17.78
CA LEU A 111 -39.78 -7.96 -17.16
C LEU A 111 -38.65 -6.93 -17.18
N VAL A 112 -38.41 -6.26 -18.30
CA VAL A 112 -37.33 -5.25 -18.44
C VAL A 112 -37.58 -4.04 -17.54
N VAL A 113 -38.78 -3.48 -17.57
CA VAL A 113 -39.15 -2.33 -16.72
C VAL A 113 -39.10 -2.69 -15.24
N GLY A 114 -39.55 -3.91 -14.89
CA GLY A 114 -39.57 -4.38 -13.50
C GLY A 114 -38.21 -4.77 -12.93
N SER A 115 -37.20 -5.07 -13.77
CA SER A 115 -35.96 -5.66 -13.28
C SER A 115 -34.66 -5.12 -13.86
N GLN A 116 -34.61 -4.44 -15.02
CA GLN A 116 -33.34 -4.10 -15.70
C GLN A 116 -32.99 -2.61 -15.71
N LEU A 117 -33.85 -1.73 -15.18
CA LEU A 117 -33.58 -0.30 -15.09
C LEU A 117 -32.69 0.00 -13.87
N ASP A 118 -31.56 0.69 -14.06
CA ASP A 118 -30.60 1.01 -12.99
C ASP A 118 -30.80 2.41 -12.37
N TYR A 119 -30.37 2.60 -11.12
CA TYR A 119 -30.43 3.91 -10.46
C TYR A 119 -29.27 4.85 -10.80
N THR A 120 -28.18 4.36 -11.37
CA THR A 120 -26.94 5.12 -11.59
C THR A 120 -26.58 5.21 -13.06
N SER A 121 -26.50 4.09 -13.78
CA SER A 121 -26.12 4.04 -15.19
C SER A 121 -26.53 2.72 -15.84
N SER A 122 -26.81 2.73 -17.16
CA SER A 122 -27.05 1.52 -17.95
C SER A 122 -25.81 0.65 -18.16
N GLY A 123 -24.60 1.21 -18.00
CA GLY A 123 -23.34 0.53 -18.31
C GLY A 123 -22.97 0.51 -19.81
N TRP A 124 -23.83 1.05 -20.69
CA TRP A 124 -23.65 1.09 -22.14
C TRP A 124 -23.82 2.51 -22.70
N PRO A 125 -23.04 2.90 -23.73
CA PRO A 125 -23.19 4.20 -24.39
C PRO A 125 -24.43 4.22 -25.31
N VAL A 126 -24.99 5.41 -25.56
CA VAL A 126 -26.08 5.61 -26.55
C VAL A 126 -25.61 5.17 -27.93
N ARG A 127 -26.42 4.36 -28.62
CA ARG A 127 -26.21 3.94 -30.00
C ARG A 127 -27.52 3.55 -30.67
N GLU A 128 -27.88 4.26 -31.73
CA GLU A 128 -29.13 4.04 -32.48
C GLU A 128 -28.97 2.97 -33.56
N GLU A 129 -27.74 2.66 -33.99
CA GLU A 129 -27.48 1.66 -35.02
C GLU A 129 -27.72 0.23 -34.49
N PRO A 130 -28.02 -0.76 -35.36
CA PRO A 130 -28.20 -2.17 -34.98
C PRO A 130 -26.94 -2.78 -34.35
N THR A 131 -27.11 -3.70 -33.40
CA THR A 131 -25.99 -4.39 -32.72
C THR A 131 -24.97 -4.95 -33.71
N GLU A 132 -23.69 -4.68 -33.46
CA GLU A 132 -22.59 -5.02 -34.37
C GLU A 132 -21.43 -5.67 -33.62
N VAL A 133 -20.78 -6.65 -34.27
CA VAL A 133 -19.52 -7.25 -33.83
C VAL A 133 -18.39 -6.76 -34.73
N ILE A 134 -17.46 -5.99 -34.15
CA ILE A 134 -16.30 -5.48 -34.89
C ILE A 134 -15.16 -6.46 -34.80
N GLU A 135 -14.86 -7.09 -35.92
CA GLU A 135 -13.91 -8.21 -36.01
C GLU A 135 -12.48 -7.81 -35.67
N GLN A 136 -12.02 -6.68 -36.20
CA GLN A 136 -10.66 -6.19 -35.97
C GLN A 136 -10.40 -5.85 -34.49
N GLU A 137 -11.43 -5.39 -33.78
CA GLU A 137 -11.37 -5.04 -32.37
C GLU A 137 -11.76 -6.20 -31.45
N GLN A 138 -12.40 -7.25 -31.98
CA GLN A 138 -13.09 -8.31 -31.22
C GLN A 138 -14.03 -7.73 -30.16
N ARG A 139 -14.81 -6.70 -30.52
CA ARG A 139 -15.72 -5.97 -29.62
C ARG A 139 -17.17 -6.01 -30.07
N LEU A 140 -18.07 -6.02 -29.08
CA LEU A 140 -19.52 -5.92 -29.26
C LEU A 140 -19.95 -4.46 -29.06
N ARG A 141 -20.67 -3.90 -30.03
CA ARG A 141 -21.37 -2.61 -29.92
C ARG A 141 -22.87 -2.88 -29.94
N LEU A 142 -23.54 -2.71 -28.80
CA LEU A 142 -24.97 -2.96 -28.69
C LEU A 142 -25.79 -1.79 -29.24
N HIS A 143 -26.93 -2.10 -29.85
CA HIS A 143 -28.01 -1.13 -30.01
C HIS A 143 -28.56 -0.75 -28.63
N HIS A 144 -28.43 0.52 -28.26
CA HIS A 144 -28.87 1.07 -26.98
C HIS A 144 -29.47 2.47 -27.24
N PRO A 145 -30.76 2.51 -27.63
CA PRO A 145 -31.39 3.75 -28.08
C PRO A 145 -31.50 4.76 -26.94
N ARG A 146 -31.63 6.04 -27.29
CA ARG A 146 -31.58 7.13 -26.31
C ARG A 146 -32.62 7.01 -25.19
N ASP A 147 -33.82 6.52 -25.50
CA ASP A 147 -34.88 6.32 -24.50
C ASP A 147 -34.51 5.25 -23.46
N ALA A 148 -33.87 4.16 -23.90
CA ALA A 148 -33.36 3.12 -23.01
C ALA A 148 -32.19 3.64 -22.15
N PHE A 149 -31.31 4.46 -22.73
CA PHE A 149 -30.21 5.10 -22.00
C PHE A 149 -30.71 6.07 -20.92
N GLU A 150 -31.68 6.92 -21.24
CA GLU A 150 -32.30 7.86 -20.29
C GLU A 150 -33.01 7.13 -19.14
N ARG A 151 -33.64 5.98 -19.45
CA ARG A 151 -34.22 5.06 -18.45
C ARG A 151 -33.18 4.21 -17.73
N ARG A 152 -31.89 4.32 -18.09
CA ARG A 152 -30.77 3.55 -17.54
C ARG A 152 -30.98 2.04 -17.65
N CYS A 153 -31.56 1.59 -18.76
CA CYS A 153 -31.79 0.17 -19.06
C CYS A 153 -30.46 -0.56 -19.23
N ARG A 154 -30.20 -1.58 -18.41
CA ARG A 154 -29.03 -2.45 -18.56
C ARG A 154 -29.22 -3.45 -19.68
N ALA A 155 -28.12 -3.95 -20.25
CA ALA A 155 -28.18 -5.01 -21.24
C ALA A 155 -28.55 -6.36 -20.60
N TYR A 156 -29.43 -7.12 -21.27
CA TYR A 156 -29.98 -8.38 -20.79
C TYR A 156 -29.99 -9.46 -21.88
N LEU A 157 -30.18 -10.71 -21.46
CA LEU A 157 -30.35 -11.88 -22.32
C LEU A 157 -31.84 -12.25 -22.33
N PRO A 158 -32.60 -12.05 -23.42
CA PRO A 158 -34.04 -12.29 -23.46
C PRO A 158 -34.42 -13.71 -23.04
N ASP A 159 -33.70 -14.73 -23.53
CA ASP A 159 -33.95 -16.13 -23.18
C ASP A 159 -33.77 -16.42 -21.68
N VAL A 160 -32.74 -15.83 -21.07
CA VAL A 160 -32.46 -16.00 -19.64
C VAL A 160 -33.50 -15.26 -18.80
N LEU A 161 -33.83 -14.03 -19.19
CA LEU A 161 -34.81 -13.20 -18.50
C LEU A 161 -36.20 -13.83 -18.55
N ALA A 162 -36.62 -14.35 -19.71
CA ALA A 162 -37.90 -15.04 -19.87
C ALA A 162 -37.96 -16.34 -19.04
N ALA A 163 -36.90 -17.15 -19.07
CA ALA A 163 -36.88 -18.45 -18.40
C ALA A 163 -36.73 -18.34 -16.87
N LEU A 164 -35.82 -17.49 -16.39
CA LEU A 164 -35.48 -17.40 -14.96
C LEU A 164 -36.17 -16.24 -14.23
N ARG A 165 -36.74 -15.29 -14.96
CA ARG A 165 -37.40 -14.08 -14.41
C ARG A 165 -36.52 -13.36 -13.38
N CYS A 166 -35.23 -13.22 -13.69
CA CYS A 166 -34.20 -12.68 -12.80
C CYS A 166 -33.58 -11.38 -13.33
N HIS A 167 -32.91 -10.62 -12.46
CA HIS A 167 -32.05 -9.51 -12.90
C HIS A 167 -30.86 -10.07 -13.71
N VAL A 168 -30.52 -9.45 -14.84
CA VAL A 168 -29.41 -9.87 -15.71
C VAL A 168 -28.64 -8.62 -16.14
N ASP A 169 -27.32 -8.66 -16.00
CA ASP A 169 -26.47 -7.56 -16.44
C ASP A 169 -25.38 -8.09 -17.36
N VAL A 170 -25.39 -7.64 -18.61
CA VAL A 170 -24.40 -8.00 -19.62
C VAL A 170 -23.43 -6.85 -19.82
N LEU A 171 -22.15 -7.12 -19.56
CA LEU A 171 -21.04 -6.22 -19.87
C LEU A 171 -20.13 -6.88 -20.91
N ALA A 172 -19.58 -6.08 -21.82
CA ALA A 172 -18.57 -6.53 -22.76
C ALA A 172 -17.19 -5.96 -22.41
N SER A 173 -16.14 -6.68 -22.84
CA SER A 173 -14.76 -6.24 -22.65
C SER A 173 -14.49 -4.96 -23.44
N ASP A 174 -13.88 -3.98 -22.79
CA ASP A 174 -13.29 -2.80 -23.43
C ASP A 174 -11.90 -3.09 -24.04
N GLY A 175 -11.45 -4.36 -24.00
CA GLY A 175 -10.12 -4.77 -24.44
C GLY A 175 -9.01 -4.62 -23.39
N ARG A 176 -9.30 -4.03 -22.21
CA ARG A 176 -8.32 -3.79 -21.13
C ARG A 176 -8.45 -4.78 -19.98
N ALA A 177 -8.97 -5.98 -20.26
CA ALA A 177 -9.24 -7.03 -19.29
C ALA A 177 -10.01 -6.56 -18.02
N MET A 178 -10.69 -5.41 -18.06
CA MET A 178 -11.37 -4.82 -16.90
C MET A 178 -12.51 -5.69 -16.41
N VAL A 179 -13.20 -6.36 -17.34
CA VAL A 179 -14.22 -7.37 -17.04
C VAL A 179 -13.58 -8.61 -16.36
N LEU A 180 -12.37 -8.98 -16.80
CA LEU A 180 -11.57 -10.03 -16.16
C LEU A 180 -11.16 -9.61 -14.75
N LYS A 181 -10.77 -8.36 -14.50
CA LYS A 181 -10.57 -7.81 -13.15
C LYS A 181 -11.82 -7.81 -12.33
N TYR A 182 -12.95 -7.43 -12.90
CA TYR A 182 -14.21 -7.36 -12.18
C TYR A 182 -14.48 -8.76 -11.64
N CYS A 183 -14.60 -9.76 -12.51
CA CYS A 183 -14.84 -11.16 -12.12
C CYS A 183 -13.69 -11.83 -11.36
N ALA A 184 -12.42 -11.53 -11.66
CA ALA A 184 -11.26 -12.08 -10.95
C ALA A 184 -11.02 -11.40 -9.61
N SER A 185 -11.37 -10.12 -9.49
CA SER A 185 -11.42 -9.49 -8.18
C SER A 185 -12.41 -10.27 -7.34
N TYR A 186 -13.51 -10.81 -7.89
CA TYR A 186 -14.46 -11.70 -7.23
C TYR A 186 -13.93 -13.14 -6.97
N LEU A 187 -12.75 -13.58 -7.43
CA LEU A 187 -12.15 -14.87 -7.01
C LEU A 187 -12.22 -15.03 -5.50
N PRO A 188 -12.69 -16.18 -4.96
CA PRO A 188 -13.30 -16.34 -3.63
C PRO A 188 -13.05 -15.14 -2.73
N LYS A 189 -13.80 -14.06 -3.00
CA LYS A 189 -13.70 -12.83 -2.23
C LYS A 189 -14.33 -13.14 -0.89
N PHE A 190 -13.47 -13.39 0.08
CA PHE A 190 -13.50 -12.47 1.20
C PHE A 190 -13.51 -11.04 0.65
N SER A 191 -14.39 -10.17 1.15
CA SER A 191 -14.57 -8.79 0.68
C SER A 191 -13.27 -8.16 0.16
N SER A 192 -13.27 -7.43 -0.96
CA SER A 192 -12.02 -6.92 -1.60
C SER A 192 -11.08 -6.09 -0.71
N SER A 193 -11.54 -5.64 0.46
CA SER A 193 -10.67 -5.09 1.52
C SER A 193 -9.70 -6.12 2.11
N PHE A 194 -10.04 -7.40 2.06
CA PHE A 194 -9.32 -8.56 2.59
C PHE A 194 -8.15 -9.01 1.69
N ALA A 195 -8.30 -8.98 0.36
CA ALA A 195 -7.29 -9.47 -0.59
C ALA A 195 -6.07 -8.53 -0.74
N ALA A 196 -6.27 -7.22 -0.63
CA ALA A 196 -5.19 -6.24 -0.65
C ALA A 196 -4.32 -6.29 0.62
N GLU A 197 -4.88 -6.77 1.75
CA GLU A 197 -4.18 -7.00 3.02
C GLU A 197 -3.60 -8.42 3.14
N LEU A 198 -4.22 -9.42 2.53
CA LEU A 198 -3.74 -10.80 2.42
C LEU A 198 -2.39 -10.95 1.69
N LEU A 199 -2.15 -10.06 0.72
CA LEU A 199 -0.89 -9.96 -0.02
C LEU A 199 0.07 -8.99 0.67
N ASN A 200 -0.15 -8.72 1.96
CA ASN A 200 0.84 -8.12 2.82
C ASN A 200 1.76 -9.23 3.33
N ASN A 201 3.06 -9.11 3.07
CA ASN A 201 4.06 -10.03 3.63
C ASN A 201 4.20 -9.89 5.17
N GLU A 202 3.46 -8.97 5.79
CA GLU A 202 3.50 -8.65 7.22
C GLU A 202 2.44 -9.44 8.05
N ALA A 203 1.52 -10.21 7.45
CA ALA A 203 0.49 -10.96 8.18
C ALA A 203 0.84 -12.45 8.35
N THR A 204 0.84 -12.96 9.61
CA THR A 204 1.09 -14.38 9.90
C THR A 204 -0.08 -15.30 9.48
N ASP A 205 0.21 -16.57 9.20
CA ASP A 205 -0.79 -17.59 8.83
C ASP A 205 -1.93 -17.71 9.86
N PHE A 206 -1.64 -17.52 11.15
CA PHE A 206 -2.62 -17.55 12.24
C PHE A 206 -3.55 -16.32 12.23
N THR A 207 -3.02 -15.11 12.00
CA THR A 207 -3.82 -13.89 11.84
C THR A 207 -4.80 -14.04 10.69
N LEU A 208 -4.34 -14.67 9.62
CA LEU A 208 -5.13 -14.94 8.44
C LEU A 208 -6.27 -15.93 8.74
N ALA A 209 -5.95 -17.09 9.34
CA ALA A 209 -6.94 -18.11 9.69
C ALA A 209 -8.01 -17.58 10.66
N ARG A 210 -7.63 -16.79 11.66
CA ARG A 210 -8.56 -16.24 12.64
C ARG A 210 -9.47 -15.15 12.07
N ARG A 211 -8.94 -14.30 11.18
CA ARG A 211 -9.73 -13.29 10.46
C ARG A 211 -10.77 -13.93 9.55
N VAL A 212 -10.39 -15.02 8.87
CA VAL A 212 -11.34 -15.87 8.13
C VAL A 212 -12.47 -16.32 9.04
N LEU A 213 -12.19 -16.83 10.24
CA LEU A 213 -13.22 -17.32 11.16
C LEU A 213 -14.09 -16.22 11.78
N ALA A 214 -13.55 -15.02 12.05
CA ALA A 214 -14.28 -13.90 12.65
C ALA A 214 -15.18 -13.12 11.65
N ASP A 215 -14.79 -13.07 10.37
CA ASP A 215 -15.58 -12.45 9.30
C ASP A 215 -16.67 -13.39 8.74
N TYR A 216 -16.63 -14.67 9.12
CA TYR A 216 -17.73 -15.59 8.82
C TYR A 216 -18.96 -15.17 9.62
N HIS A 217 -20.06 -14.91 8.91
CA HIS A 217 -21.36 -14.68 9.54
C HIS A 217 -22.03 -16.06 9.69
N PRO A 218 -21.95 -16.71 10.86
CA PRO A 218 -22.52 -18.04 11.02
C PRO A 218 -24.02 -18.03 10.71
N LEU A 219 -24.50 -19.10 10.08
CA LEU A 219 -25.90 -19.28 9.65
C LEU A 219 -26.38 -18.34 8.52
N GLN A 220 -25.50 -17.50 7.96
CA GLN A 220 -25.83 -16.77 6.73
C GLN A 220 -25.66 -17.67 5.49
N PRO A 221 -26.39 -17.37 4.40
CA PRO A 221 -26.29 -18.12 3.14
C PRO A 221 -24.86 -18.33 2.61
N GLU A 222 -23.95 -17.39 2.85
CA GLU A 222 -22.53 -17.44 2.54
C GLU A 222 -21.83 -18.63 3.22
N MET A 223 -22.09 -18.84 4.51
CA MET A 223 -21.54 -19.97 5.27
C MET A 223 -22.08 -21.29 4.74
N ILE A 224 -23.38 -21.34 4.43
CA ILE A 224 -24.03 -22.54 3.87
C ILE A 224 -23.40 -22.96 2.55
N MET A 225 -23.16 -22.00 1.65
CA MET A 225 -22.47 -22.25 0.40
C MET A 225 -21.02 -22.68 0.58
N GLN A 226 -20.36 -22.24 1.67
CA GLN A 226 -19.01 -22.72 1.99
C GLN A 226 -19.04 -24.17 2.48
N LEU A 227 -19.94 -24.49 3.42
CA LEU A 227 -20.09 -25.85 3.95
C LEU A 227 -20.49 -26.82 2.84
N ALA A 228 -21.30 -26.37 1.88
CA ALA A 228 -21.72 -27.17 0.73
C ALA A 228 -20.75 -27.09 -0.47
N ALA A 229 -19.58 -26.45 -0.35
CA ALA A 229 -18.70 -26.16 -1.50
C ALA A 229 -18.21 -27.40 -2.25
N GLN A 230 -18.16 -28.56 -1.59
CA GLN A 230 -17.84 -29.83 -2.24
C GLN A 230 -18.92 -30.27 -3.25
N GLN A 231 -20.19 -30.01 -2.94
CA GLN A 231 -21.34 -30.37 -3.79
C GLN A 231 -21.73 -29.21 -4.72
N HIS A 232 -21.58 -27.97 -4.26
CA HIS A 232 -21.89 -26.74 -4.97
C HIS A 232 -20.68 -25.80 -4.96
N PRO A 233 -19.67 -26.03 -5.83
CA PRO A 233 -18.50 -25.18 -5.89
C PRO A 233 -18.89 -23.73 -6.18
N GLN A 234 -18.54 -22.82 -5.28
CA GLN A 234 -18.81 -21.38 -5.47
C GLN A 234 -18.04 -20.78 -6.64
N PHE A 235 -16.93 -21.39 -7.04
CA PHE A 235 -16.15 -21.01 -8.20
C PHE A 235 -16.07 -22.20 -9.15
N VAL A 236 -16.47 -21.98 -10.39
CA VAL A 236 -16.50 -23.01 -11.42
C VAL A 236 -15.64 -22.56 -12.59
N CYS A 237 -14.60 -23.33 -12.87
CA CYS A 237 -13.70 -23.13 -14.00
C CYS A 237 -13.40 -24.50 -14.64
N PRO A 238 -13.73 -24.72 -15.93
CA PRO A 238 -13.37 -25.95 -16.64
C PRO A 238 -11.85 -26.09 -16.91
N ALA A 239 -11.10 -24.99 -16.80
CA ALA A 239 -9.66 -25.00 -16.93
C ALA A 239 -9.01 -25.45 -15.60
N ASN A 240 -7.85 -26.09 -15.70
CA ASN A 240 -7.05 -26.39 -14.52
C ASN A 240 -6.41 -25.08 -14.03
N VAL A 241 -6.62 -24.72 -12.76
CA VAL A 241 -5.97 -23.54 -12.17
C VAL A 241 -4.77 -23.99 -11.35
N ARG A 242 -3.58 -23.57 -11.77
CA ARG A 242 -2.31 -23.85 -11.12
C ARG A 242 -1.83 -22.59 -10.40
N LYS A 243 -1.85 -22.61 -9.07
CA LYS A 243 -1.17 -21.59 -8.26
C LYS A 243 0.34 -21.85 -8.29
N PHE A 244 1.13 -20.81 -8.51
CA PHE A 244 2.59 -20.89 -8.49
C PHE A 244 3.17 -19.66 -7.79
N VAL A 245 3.80 -19.87 -6.64
CA VAL A 245 4.58 -18.83 -5.97
C VAL A 245 5.92 -18.76 -6.67
N VAL A 246 6.15 -17.67 -7.39
CA VAL A 246 7.34 -17.55 -8.23
C VAL A 246 8.53 -17.29 -7.31
N PRO A 247 9.58 -18.14 -7.30
CA PRO A 247 10.76 -17.86 -6.49
C PRO A 247 11.51 -16.66 -7.05
N VAL A 248 12.13 -15.89 -6.17
CA VAL A 248 13.12 -14.88 -6.60
C VAL A 248 14.40 -15.64 -6.98
N PRO A 249 14.94 -15.43 -8.20
CA PRO A 249 16.15 -16.11 -8.64
C PRO A 249 17.32 -15.90 -7.65
N TRP A 250 18.17 -16.92 -7.49
CA TRP A 250 19.40 -16.89 -6.67
C TRP A 250 19.24 -16.65 -5.15
N GLN A 251 18.02 -16.54 -4.62
CA GLN A 251 17.81 -16.36 -3.17
C GLN A 251 17.65 -17.68 -2.40
N LYS A 252 17.02 -18.67 -3.03
CA LYS A 252 16.74 -20.00 -2.46
C LYS A 252 16.83 -21.05 -3.57
N ASP A 253 16.94 -22.31 -3.18
CA ASP A 253 16.93 -23.42 -4.12
C ASP A 253 15.66 -23.42 -4.99
N PRO A 254 15.76 -23.64 -6.31
CA PRO A 254 14.61 -23.69 -7.18
C PRO A 254 13.64 -24.79 -6.74
N PRO A 255 12.32 -24.53 -6.69
CA PRO A 255 11.33 -25.55 -6.33
C PRO A 255 11.30 -26.66 -7.38
N GLN A 256 10.84 -27.85 -6.99
CA GLN A 256 10.91 -29.08 -7.81
C GLN A 256 10.39 -28.88 -9.25
N ILE A 257 9.30 -28.14 -9.44
CA ILE A 257 8.77 -27.89 -10.80
C ILE A 257 9.72 -27.07 -11.69
N VAL A 258 10.49 -26.15 -11.11
CA VAL A 258 11.51 -25.38 -11.83
C VAL A 258 12.69 -26.28 -12.16
N GLN A 259 13.05 -27.21 -11.27
CA GLN A 259 14.05 -28.25 -11.56
C GLN A 259 13.59 -29.18 -12.69
N SER A 260 12.31 -29.57 -12.71
CA SER A 260 11.71 -30.33 -13.81
C SER A 260 11.67 -29.54 -15.11
N TYR A 261 11.46 -28.22 -15.05
CA TYR A 261 11.60 -27.35 -16.22
C TYR A 261 13.04 -27.36 -16.75
N MET A 262 14.03 -27.17 -15.89
CA MET A 262 15.46 -27.17 -16.28
C MET A 262 15.86 -28.51 -16.93
N SER A 263 15.49 -29.64 -16.32
CA SER A 263 15.81 -31.00 -16.76
C SER A 263 14.87 -31.59 -17.84
N SER A 264 13.83 -30.88 -18.26
CA SER A 264 12.81 -31.41 -19.19
C SER A 264 13.40 -31.76 -20.57
N THR A 265 13.23 -33.01 -21.01
CA THR A 265 13.69 -33.48 -22.34
C THR A 265 12.69 -33.24 -23.48
N TRP A 266 11.43 -32.95 -23.15
CA TRP A 266 10.37 -32.81 -24.16
C TRP A 266 10.18 -31.38 -24.64
N ARG A 267 10.52 -30.36 -23.84
CA ARG A 267 10.35 -28.96 -24.24
C ARG A 267 11.48 -28.51 -25.15
N ARG A 268 11.16 -27.60 -26.07
CA ARG A 268 12.14 -26.84 -26.85
C ARG A 268 12.82 -25.75 -26.02
N ASP A 269 14.01 -25.33 -26.43
CA ASP A 269 14.83 -24.39 -25.65
C ASP A 269 14.22 -22.99 -25.53
N ASN A 270 13.43 -22.55 -26.50
CA ASN A 270 12.76 -21.25 -26.45
C ASN A 270 11.40 -21.26 -25.70
N MET A 271 11.01 -22.36 -25.06
CA MET A 271 9.80 -22.41 -24.23
C MET A 271 10.09 -21.79 -22.86
N SER A 272 9.33 -20.75 -22.49
CA SER A 272 9.43 -20.11 -21.18
C SER A 272 8.90 -21.01 -20.06
N LEU A 273 9.29 -20.74 -18.81
CA LEU A 273 8.75 -21.45 -17.65
C LEU A 273 7.23 -21.28 -17.56
N LEU A 274 6.69 -20.09 -17.86
CA LEU A 274 5.24 -19.84 -17.84
C LEU A 274 4.49 -20.75 -18.83
N ASP A 275 5.00 -20.91 -20.05
CA ASP A 275 4.38 -21.80 -21.04
C ASP A 275 4.56 -23.28 -20.68
N PHE A 276 5.70 -23.65 -20.09
CA PHE A 276 5.90 -24.98 -19.54
C PHE A 276 4.88 -25.28 -18.44
N LEU A 277 4.63 -24.36 -17.51
CA LEU A 277 3.64 -24.53 -16.43
C LEU A 277 2.22 -24.72 -16.97
N ARG A 278 1.89 -24.11 -18.12
CA ARG A 278 0.60 -24.27 -18.82
C ARG A 278 0.47 -25.61 -19.56
N LYS A 279 1.58 -26.25 -19.91
CA LYS A 279 1.63 -27.47 -20.73
C LYS A 279 1.97 -28.73 -19.93
N SER A 280 2.58 -28.58 -18.76
CA SER A 280 3.04 -29.68 -17.91
C SER A 280 2.05 -30.04 -16.80
N GLY A 281 2.17 -31.26 -16.28
CA GLY A 281 1.59 -31.68 -15.00
C GLY A 281 2.39 -31.15 -13.80
N SER A 282 2.01 -31.63 -12.60
CA SER A 282 2.77 -31.41 -11.37
C SER A 282 4.14 -32.10 -11.40
N ASP A 283 4.26 -33.20 -12.14
CA ASP A 283 5.46 -34.01 -12.37
C ASP A 283 6.42 -33.45 -13.43
N GLY A 284 6.08 -32.31 -14.06
CA GLY A 284 6.86 -31.70 -15.15
C GLY A 284 6.75 -32.42 -16.50
N GLN A 285 5.96 -33.49 -16.60
CA GLN A 285 5.69 -34.16 -17.87
C GLN A 285 4.54 -33.49 -18.62
N ILE A 286 4.40 -33.75 -19.92
CA ILE A 286 3.27 -33.22 -20.72
C ILE A 286 1.95 -33.62 -20.06
N SER A 287 1.07 -32.65 -19.81
CA SER A 287 -0.16 -32.87 -19.04
C SER A 287 -1.06 -33.93 -19.68
N GLN A 288 -1.77 -34.71 -18.86
CA GLN A 288 -2.67 -35.77 -19.36
C GLN A 288 -3.73 -35.23 -20.34
N LYS A 289 -4.17 -33.99 -20.15
CA LYS A 289 -5.19 -33.36 -21.00
C LYS A 289 -4.68 -33.20 -22.44
N TYR A 290 -3.46 -32.71 -22.62
CA TYR A 290 -2.83 -32.61 -23.94
C TYR A 290 -2.58 -33.99 -24.56
N ARG A 291 -2.21 -35.01 -23.77
CA ARG A 291 -2.09 -36.40 -24.24
C ARG A 291 -3.42 -36.98 -24.73
N ARG A 292 -4.55 -36.62 -24.10
CA ARG A 292 -5.90 -37.04 -24.52
C ARG A 292 -6.34 -36.31 -25.79
N VAL A 293 -6.10 -35.00 -25.87
CA VAL A 293 -6.42 -34.20 -27.06
C VAL A 293 -5.66 -34.69 -28.29
N HIS A 294 -4.36 -34.95 -28.15
CA HIS A 294 -3.51 -35.46 -29.22
C HIS A 294 -4.02 -36.80 -29.77
N ARG A 295 -4.35 -37.76 -28.88
CA ARG A 295 -4.93 -39.05 -29.23
C ARG A 295 -6.32 -38.93 -29.87
N ALA A 296 -7.22 -38.16 -29.25
CA ALA A 296 -8.61 -38.02 -29.71
C ALA A 296 -8.72 -37.36 -31.08
N ARG A 297 -7.83 -36.40 -31.38
CA ARG A 297 -7.80 -35.71 -32.68
C ARG A 297 -6.96 -36.40 -33.74
N LYS A 298 -6.36 -37.56 -33.42
CA LYS A 298 -5.48 -38.34 -34.32
C LYS A 298 -4.43 -37.46 -35.00
N ILE A 299 -3.74 -36.64 -34.20
CA ILE A 299 -2.76 -35.69 -34.71
C ILE A 299 -1.55 -36.45 -35.25
N GLY A 300 -1.24 -36.29 -36.54
CA GLY A 300 -0.17 -37.04 -37.23
C GLY A 300 1.28 -36.69 -36.84
N MET A 301 1.47 -35.68 -36.01
CA MET A 301 2.78 -35.26 -35.48
C MET A 301 3.06 -35.93 -34.13
N PRO A 302 4.29 -36.35 -33.78
CA PRO A 302 4.59 -36.89 -32.45
C PRO A 302 4.18 -35.92 -31.33
N LEU A 303 3.73 -36.46 -30.18
CA LEU A 303 3.21 -35.65 -29.07
C LEU A 303 4.17 -34.54 -28.62
N LYS A 304 5.46 -34.85 -28.54
CA LYS A 304 6.52 -33.91 -28.14
C LYS A 304 6.64 -32.74 -29.14
N ASP A 305 6.56 -33.02 -30.44
CA ASP A 305 6.74 -31.99 -31.47
C ASP A 305 5.48 -31.13 -31.54
N TRP A 306 4.31 -31.78 -31.46
CA TRP A 306 3.02 -31.11 -31.44
C TRP A 306 2.87 -30.16 -30.26
N ILE A 307 3.19 -30.58 -29.04
CA ILE A 307 3.00 -29.72 -27.85
C ILE A 307 3.90 -28.48 -27.88
N ASN A 308 5.05 -28.55 -28.54
CA ASN A 308 6.00 -27.45 -28.67
C ASN A 308 5.50 -26.36 -29.63
N VAL A 309 4.69 -26.71 -30.63
CA VAL A 309 4.08 -25.75 -31.57
C VAL A 309 2.63 -25.41 -31.24
N HIS A 310 1.95 -26.24 -30.44
CA HIS A 310 0.59 -25.97 -30.00
C HIS A 310 0.55 -24.79 -29.02
N PRO A 311 -0.23 -23.73 -29.27
CA PRO A 311 -0.35 -22.61 -28.33
C PRO A 311 -1.03 -23.07 -27.04
N ALA A 312 -0.71 -22.42 -25.92
CA ALA A 312 -1.49 -22.61 -24.70
C ALA A 312 -2.91 -22.09 -24.95
N ASP A 313 -3.88 -23.00 -25.03
CA ASP A 313 -5.25 -22.71 -25.47
C ASP A 313 -6.19 -22.33 -24.31
N GLY A 314 -5.66 -22.13 -23.11
CA GLY A 314 -6.40 -21.78 -21.88
C GLY A 314 -6.82 -22.98 -21.04
N GLN A 315 -6.36 -24.20 -21.38
CA GLN A 315 -6.68 -25.42 -20.64
C GLN A 315 -6.10 -25.46 -19.22
N THR A 316 -5.01 -24.73 -19.01
CA THR A 316 -4.38 -24.52 -17.70
C THR A 316 -4.11 -23.02 -17.52
N LEU A 317 -4.67 -22.45 -16.46
CA LEU A 317 -4.46 -21.09 -16.02
C LEU A 317 -3.38 -21.10 -14.94
N VAL A 318 -2.36 -20.26 -15.07
CA VAL A 318 -1.29 -20.14 -14.07
C VAL A 318 -1.51 -18.86 -13.27
N ALA A 319 -1.82 -19.02 -11.99
CA ALA A 319 -1.91 -17.92 -11.03
C ALA A 319 -0.54 -17.70 -10.41
N SER A 320 0.26 -16.83 -11.05
CA SER A 320 1.59 -16.43 -10.60
C SER A 320 1.49 -15.47 -9.41
N VAL A 321 2.02 -15.87 -8.25
CA VAL A 321 2.13 -15.00 -7.07
C VAL A 321 3.51 -14.34 -7.09
N MET A 322 3.54 -13.01 -7.19
CA MET A 322 4.73 -12.19 -7.40
C MET A 322 4.71 -10.93 -6.53
N TYR A 323 5.86 -10.31 -6.35
CA TYR A 323 6.00 -9.01 -5.70
C TYR A 323 5.34 -7.88 -6.52
N SER A 324 5.10 -6.74 -5.87
CA SER A 324 4.65 -5.49 -6.53
C SER A 324 5.67 -5.00 -7.57
N HIS A 325 5.20 -4.34 -8.62
CA HIS A 325 6.04 -3.69 -9.64
C HIS A 325 7.00 -2.64 -9.04
N THR A 326 6.69 -2.09 -7.87
CA THR A 326 7.59 -1.16 -7.18
C THR A 326 8.83 -1.83 -6.58
N ASN A 327 8.80 -3.15 -6.35
CA ASN A 327 9.92 -3.92 -5.78
C ASN A 327 10.74 -4.58 -6.91
N ASP A 328 12.07 -4.45 -6.87
CA ASP A 328 12.93 -4.99 -7.94
C ASP A 328 12.84 -6.53 -8.07
N ARG A 329 12.55 -7.25 -6.98
CA ARG A 329 12.36 -8.71 -6.97
C ARG A 329 11.25 -9.19 -7.91
N HIS A 330 10.25 -8.34 -8.18
CA HIS A 330 9.22 -8.62 -9.18
C HIS A 330 9.85 -8.89 -10.56
N TYR A 331 10.87 -8.13 -10.95
CA TYR A 331 11.51 -8.29 -12.25
C TYR A 331 12.36 -9.57 -12.31
N GLY A 332 12.89 -10.04 -11.18
CA GLY A 332 13.56 -11.35 -11.10
C GLY A 332 12.57 -12.49 -11.32
N GLN A 333 11.40 -12.41 -10.69
CA GLN A 333 10.30 -13.35 -10.90
C GLN A 333 9.78 -13.28 -12.34
N TRP A 334 9.69 -12.08 -12.93
CA TRP A 334 9.30 -11.91 -14.33
C TRP A 334 10.30 -12.55 -15.28
N LEU A 335 11.60 -12.37 -15.03
CA LEU A 335 12.68 -12.94 -15.80
C LEU A 335 12.58 -14.47 -15.81
N LEU A 336 12.42 -15.08 -14.63
CA LEU A 336 12.25 -16.52 -14.47
C LEU A 336 11.03 -17.06 -15.23
N LEU A 337 9.92 -16.33 -15.27
CA LEU A 337 8.71 -16.79 -15.95
C LEU A 337 8.78 -16.66 -17.48
N ASN A 338 9.42 -15.60 -17.99
CA ASN A 338 9.25 -15.15 -19.37
C ASN A 338 10.49 -15.32 -20.25
N VAL A 339 11.68 -15.48 -19.66
CA VAL A 339 12.91 -15.75 -20.41
C VAL A 339 13.19 -17.25 -20.34
N PRO A 340 13.31 -17.96 -21.49
CA PRO A 340 13.67 -19.38 -21.49
C PRO A 340 15.09 -19.62 -20.99
N PHE A 341 15.30 -20.66 -20.19
CA PHE A 341 16.62 -21.06 -19.66
C PHE A 341 16.72 -22.57 -19.45
N ARG A 342 17.93 -23.11 -19.35
CA ARG A 342 18.21 -24.52 -18.98
C ARG A 342 18.89 -24.61 -17.62
N ASN A 343 19.74 -23.64 -17.29
CA ASN A 343 20.27 -23.37 -15.97
C ASN A 343 19.82 -21.96 -15.54
N ILE A 344 19.52 -21.76 -14.26
CA ILE A 344 19.15 -20.44 -13.74
C ILE A 344 20.23 -19.38 -14.00
N ASP A 345 21.50 -19.80 -14.07
CA ASP A 345 22.62 -18.91 -14.37
C ASP A 345 22.63 -18.41 -15.82
N ASP A 346 21.90 -19.05 -16.74
CA ASP A 346 21.69 -18.55 -18.11
C ASP A 346 20.95 -17.19 -18.11
N LEU A 347 20.24 -16.89 -17.02
CA LEU A 347 19.54 -15.62 -16.83
C LEU A 347 20.48 -14.52 -16.34
N TRP A 348 21.68 -14.83 -15.86
CA TRP A 348 22.64 -13.83 -15.42
C TRP A 348 23.34 -13.17 -16.62
N HIS A 349 23.55 -11.86 -16.54
CA HIS A 349 24.32 -11.11 -17.54
C HIS A 349 25.44 -10.34 -16.82
N PRO A 350 26.72 -10.44 -17.24
CA PRO A 350 27.84 -9.84 -16.52
C PRO A 350 27.71 -8.33 -16.25
N GLN A 351 27.10 -7.59 -17.18
CA GLN A 351 26.85 -6.15 -17.00
C GLN A 351 25.91 -5.81 -15.82
N ALA A 352 25.18 -6.78 -15.27
CA ALA A 352 24.36 -6.57 -14.07
C ALA A 352 25.20 -6.23 -12.82
N GLU A 353 26.49 -6.54 -12.82
CA GLU A 353 27.44 -6.13 -11.76
C GLU A 353 27.72 -4.62 -11.75
N LEU A 354 27.46 -3.93 -12.86
CA LEU A 354 27.56 -2.46 -12.95
C LEU A 354 26.37 -1.77 -12.29
N LEU A 355 25.31 -2.52 -11.94
CA LEU A 355 24.08 -1.99 -11.40
C LEU A 355 24.03 -2.11 -9.88
N PRO A 356 23.44 -1.10 -9.19
CA PRO A 356 23.16 -1.24 -7.77
C PRO A 356 22.13 -2.35 -7.54
N GLU A 357 22.15 -2.97 -6.37
CA GLU A 357 21.34 -4.16 -6.05
C GLU A 357 19.84 -3.95 -6.30
N ASN A 358 19.34 -2.74 -6.05
CA ASN A 358 17.93 -2.38 -6.19
C ASN A 358 17.46 -2.09 -7.63
N LEU A 359 18.36 -2.17 -8.62
CA LEU A 359 18.02 -2.05 -10.05
C LEU A 359 18.48 -3.29 -10.84
N ARG A 360 19.02 -4.30 -10.16
CA ARG A 360 19.73 -5.40 -10.79
C ARG A 360 18.79 -6.30 -11.58
N TYR A 361 17.64 -6.66 -11.01
CA TYR A 361 16.69 -7.53 -11.69
C TYR A 361 15.99 -6.82 -12.85
N LEU A 362 15.57 -5.57 -12.68
CA LEU A 362 15.06 -4.78 -13.80
C LEU A 362 16.12 -4.60 -14.89
N GLY A 363 17.40 -4.41 -14.51
CA GLY A 363 18.52 -4.37 -15.43
C GLY A 363 18.69 -5.64 -16.24
N LEU A 364 18.63 -6.81 -15.61
CA LEU A 364 18.65 -8.11 -16.29
C LEU A 364 17.48 -8.25 -17.28
N CYS A 365 16.28 -7.83 -16.87
CA CYS A 365 15.12 -7.75 -17.75
C CYS A 365 15.37 -6.89 -18.99
N VAL A 366 15.96 -5.70 -18.82
CA VAL A 366 16.32 -4.79 -19.93
C VAL A 366 17.39 -5.41 -20.84
N LEU A 367 18.35 -6.15 -20.29
CA LEU A 367 19.42 -6.80 -21.05
C LEU A 367 18.87 -7.97 -21.90
N HIS A 368 18.01 -8.82 -21.32
CA HIS A 368 17.42 -9.98 -22.01
C HIS A 368 16.30 -9.63 -23.00
N ARG A 369 15.53 -8.58 -22.70
CA ARG A 369 14.31 -8.20 -23.45
C ARG A 369 14.26 -6.70 -23.75
N ARG A 370 15.36 -6.16 -24.28
CA ARG A 370 15.57 -4.72 -24.53
C ARG A 370 14.41 -4.02 -25.24
N ARG A 371 13.88 -4.60 -26.32
CA ARG A 371 12.78 -4.00 -27.11
C ARG A 371 11.47 -3.91 -26.32
N PHE A 372 11.19 -4.90 -25.48
CA PHE A 372 9.96 -4.95 -24.68
C PHE A 372 10.02 -3.90 -23.56
N TRP A 373 11.08 -3.91 -22.76
CA TRP A 373 11.21 -3.01 -21.60
C TRP A 373 11.39 -1.55 -21.97
N ARG A 374 11.82 -1.25 -23.21
CA ARG A 374 11.94 0.12 -23.73
C ARG A 374 10.73 0.58 -24.54
N ASN A 375 9.68 -0.23 -24.62
CA ASN A 375 8.44 0.13 -25.28
C ASN A 375 7.31 0.35 -24.24
N PRO A 376 6.97 1.61 -23.92
CA PRO A 376 5.89 1.91 -22.99
C PRO A 376 4.55 1.27 -23.35
N ASP A 377 4.24 1.09 -24.64
CA ASP A 377 2.98 0.49 -25.10
C ASP A 377 2.94 -1.01 -24.84
N SER A 378 4.10 -1.68 -24.93
CA SER A 378 4.21 -3.10 -24.58
C SER A 378 3.95 -3.33 -23.09
N ILE A 379 4.55 -2.49 -22.24
CA ILE A 379 4.35 -2.54 -20.77
C ILE A 379 2.91 -2.17 -20.42
N ARG A 380 2.36 -1.10 -21.02
CA ARG A 380 0.97 -0.70 -20.87
C ARG A 380 0.04 -1.87 -21.18
N SER A 381 0.23 -2.53 -22.32
CA SER A 381 -0.60 -3.67 -22.72
C SER A 381 -0.59 -4.80 -21.69
N GLU A 382 0.56 -5.12 -21.08
CA GLU A 382 0.63 -6.12 -20.01
C GLU A 382 -0.09 -5.64 -18.73
N LEU A 383 0.11 -4.39 -18.31
CA LEU A 383 -0.56 -3.84 -17.13
C LEU A 383 -2.09 -3.71 -17.32
N GLU A 384 -2.54 -3.46 -18.55
CA GLU A 384 -3.95 -3.50 -18.95
C GLU A 384 -4.47 -4.94 -18.90
N LYS A 385 -3.71 -5.95 -19.33
CA LYS A 385 -4.12 -7.37 -19.17
C LYS A 385 -4.19 -7.81 -17.70
N GLU A 386 -3.36 -7.22 -16.84
CA GLU A 386 -3.49 -7.34 -15.37
C GLU A 386 -4.66 -6.50 -14.80
N ALA A 387 -5.30 -5.70 -15.65
CA ALA A 387 -6.37 -4.79 -15.34
C ALA A 387 -6.06 -3.79 -14.22
N ARG A 388 -4.88 -3.19 -14.30
CA ARG A 388 -4.49 -2.06 -13.47
C ARG A 388 -5.28 -0.80 -13.89
N SER A 389 -5.52 0.11 -12.94
CA SER A 389 -6.17 1.38 -13.25
C SER A 389 -5.28 2.27 -14.10
N ASP A 390 -5.85 3.19 -14.88
CA ASP A 390 -5.09 4.14 -15.70
C ASP A 390 -4.07 4.93 -14.85
N THR A 391 -4.45 5.34 -13.64
CA THR A 391 -3.56 6.02 -12.69
C THR A 391 -2.38 5.13 -12.27
N TYR A 392 -2.63 3.84 -11.99
CA TYR A 392 -1.56 2.89 -11.66
C TYR A 392 -0.63 2.66 -12.86
N ILE A 393 -1.18 2.47 -14.06
CA ILE A 393 -0.41 2.26 -15.29
C ILE A 393 0.49 3.47 -15.54
N LYS A 394 -0.07 4.68 -15.49
CA LYS A 394 0.68 5.92 -15.69
C LYS A 394 1.84 6.07 -14.70
N ASN A 395 1.60 5.80 -13.42
CA ASN A 395 2.63 5.87 -12.39
C ASN A 395 3.71 4.80 -12.57
N THR A 396 3.31 3.57 -12.92
CA THR A 396 4.26 2.46 -13.14
C THR A 396 5.14 2.72 -14.36
N LEU A 397 4.58 3.27 -15.44
CA LEU A 397 5.34 3.66 -16.63
C LEU A 397 6.33 4.79 -16.32
N ALA A 398 5.92 5.82 -15.57
CA ALA A 398 6.82 6.90 -15.16
C ALA A 398 7.99 6.36 -14.30
N MET A 399 7.69 5.49 -13.33
CA MET A 399 8.69 4.83 -12.50
C MET A 399 9.66 3.98 -13.32
N LEU A 400 9.15 3.12 -14.21
CA LEU A 400 9.95 2.23 -15.06
C LEU A 400 10.86 3.03 -15.98
N THR A 401 10.33 4.08 -16.61
CA THR A 401 11.11 4.93 -17.53
C THR A 401 12.27 5.61 -16.79
N ALA A 402 12.02 6.12 -15.58
CA ALA A 402 13.07 6.68 -14.73
C ALA A 402 14.11 5.62 -14.31
N ARG A 403 13.67 4.45 -13.84
CA ARG A 403 14.62 3.39 -13.44
C ARG A 403 15.46 2.88 -14.61
N ILE A 404 14.88 2.74 -15.80
CA ILE A 404 15.61 2.35 -17.02
C ILE A 404 16.62 3.42 -17.43
N GLU A 405 16.30 4.70 -17.28
CA GLU A 405 17.26 5.78 -17.51
C GLU A 405 18.45 5.71 -16.53
N LEU A 406 18.21 5.40 -15.25
CA LEU A 406 19.31 5.14 -14.30
C LEU A 406 20.13 3.92 -14.70
N ILE A 407 19.48 2.82 -15.08
CA ILE A 407 20.16 1.60 -15.57
C ILE A 407 21.06 1.96 -16.75
N ASP A 408 20.59 2.78 -17.69
CA ASP A 408 21.40 3.24 -18.84
C ASP A 408 22.61 4.05 -18.42
N ALA A 409 22.46 4.94 -17.43
CA ALA A 409 23.57 5.71 -16.90
C ALA A 409 24.64 4.82 -16.25
N TYR A 410 24.25 3.77 -15.53
CA TYR A 410 25.19 2.79 -14.97
C TYR A 410 25.84 1.89 -16.02
N LEU A 411 25.05 1.36 -16.97
CA LEU A 411 25.56 0.50 -18.05
C LEU A 411 26.52 1.25 -18.98
N SER A 412 26.30 2.55 -19.21
CA SER A 412 27.20 3.42 -19.98
C SER A 412 28.40 3.94 -19.18
N ARG A 413 28.50 3.59 -17.88
CA ARG A 413 29.52 4.08 -16.94
C ARG A 413 29.52 5.60 -16.71
N GLU A 414 28.43 6.27 -17.10
CA GLU A 414 28.17 7.65 -16.72
C GLU A 414 27.92 7.77 -15.20
N MET A 415 27.43 6.68 -14.60
CA MET A 415 27.37 6.48 -13.16
C MET A 415 28.10 5.21 -12.79
N THR A 416 28.71 5.21 -11.62
CA THR A 416 29.34 4.04 -11.01
C THR A 416 28.67 3.74 -9.69
N VAL A 417 28.51 2.45 -9.39
CA VAL A 417 28.12 2.03 -8.04
C VAL A 417 29.28 2.40 -7.13
N ASP A 418 29.07 3.37 -6.24
CA ASP A 418 30.02 3.63 -5.16
C ASP A 418 30.14 2.35 -4.34
N ARG A 419 31.22 1.58 -4.54
CA ARG A 419 31.62 0.48 -3.65
C ARG A 419 32.19 1.03 -2.34
N ASN A 420 31.63 2.13 -1.84
CA ASN A 420 31.95 2.60 -0.50
C ASN A 420 31.24 1.68 0.49
N PRO A 421 31.91 1.29 1.59
CA PRO A 421 31.22 0.62 2.69
C PRO A 421 30.02 1.47 3.07
N ALA A 422 28.95 0.80 3.52
CA ALA A 422 27.76 1.44 4.09
C ALA A 422 28.18 2.73 4.81
N PRO A 423 27.50 3.88 4.56
CA PRO A 423 27.93 5.18 5.06
C PRO A 423 28.39 5.02 6.51
N PRO A 424 29.54 5.58 6.92
CA PRO A 424 29.90 5.60 8.32
C PRO A 424 28.68 6.17 9.02
N LEU A 425 28.06 5.33 9.86
CA LEU A 425 26.93 5.73 10.65
C LEU A 425 27.48 6.69 11.70
N ASP A 426 27.84 7.91 11.30
CA ASP A 426 28.14 9.00 12.21
C ASP A 426 26.82 9.37 12.89
N GLY A 427 26.55 8.62 13.95
CA GLY A 427 25.33 8.67 14.74
C GLY A 427 24.76 7.31 15.14
N ALA A 428 25.18 6.18 14.54
CA ALA A 428 24.81 4.87 15.04
C ALA A 428 25.99 4.26 15.79
N ALA A 429 25.81 4.15 17.10
CA ALA A 429 26.28 2.96 17.76
C ALA A 429 25.63 1.78 17.03
N ARG A 430 26.34 1.17 16.06
CA ARG A 430 26.19 -0.26 15.87
C ARG A 430 26.45 -0.85 17.26
N VAL A 431 25.54 -1.67 17.75
CA VAL A 431 25.78 -2.51 18.92
C VAL A 431 26.81 -3.57 18.50
N SER A 432 28.04 -3.14 18.22
CA SER A 432 29.22 -3.99 18.37
C SER A 432 29.24 -4.39 19.85
N GLY A 433 29.56 -5.66 20.12
CA GLY A 433 29.40 -6.34 21.41
C GLY A 433 30.20 -5.79 22.61
N GLU A 434 30.43 -4.49 22.70
CA GLU A 434 30.76 -3.80 23.94
C GLU A 434 29.47 -3.56 24.73
N ALA A 435 29.46 -3.98 25.99
CA ALA A 435 28.33 -3.78 26.88
C ALA A 435 28.04 -2.28 27.01
N ILE A 436 26.91 -1.82 26.44
CA ILE A 436 26.44 -0.45 26.64
C ILE A 436 26.19 -0.27 28.12
N GLU A 437 26.99 0.58 28.77
CA GLU A 437 26.79 0.95 30.16
C GLU A 437 25.49 1.77 30.27
N VAL A 438 24.41 1.10 30.69
CA VAL A 438 23.08 1.68 30.82
C VAL A 438 22.89 2.24 32.23
N ALA A 439 22.36 3.47 32.32
CA ALA A 439 22.07 4.08 33.62
C ALA A 439 21.02 3.24 34.39
N PRO A 440 21.01 3.28 35.74
CA PRO A 440 20.08 2.48 36.56
C PRO A 440 18.60 2.67 36.17
N GLU A 441 18.17 3.89 35.85
CA GLU A 441 16.81 4.18 35.38
C GLU A 441 16.49 3.47 34.03
N GLN A 442 17.48 3.40 33.12
CA GLN A 442 17.34 2.71 31.83
C GLN A 442 17.37 1.19 32.02
N ALA A 443 18.24 0.68 32.90
CA ALA A 443 18.30 -0.73 33.25
C ALA A 443 16.97 -1.23 33.85
N ASN A 444 16.32 -0.41 34.68
CA ASN A 444 14.99 -0.71 35.23
C ASN A 444 13.92 -0.81 34.12
N VAL A 445 13.96 0.10 33.13
CA VAL A 445 13.08 0.05 31.95
C VAL A 445 13.31 -1.23 31.16
N ILE A 446 14.57 -1.54 30.82
CA ILE A 446 14.94 -2.74 30.05
C ILE A 446 14.47 -4.00 30.78
N THR A 447 14.75 -4.10 32.08
CA THR A 447 14.36 -5.25 32.91
C THR A 447 12.84 -5.40 32.99
N THR A 448 12.11 -4.31 33.19
CA THR A 448 10.65 -4.32 33.25
C THR A 448 10.04 -4.78 31.93
N ILE A 449 10.50 -4.23 30.80
CA ILE A 449 10.03 -4.63 29.47
C ILE A 449 10.37 -6.10 29.22
N GLY A 450 11.61 -6.53 29.50
CA GLY A 450 12.03 -7.92 29.32
C GLY A 450 11.20 -8.92 30.13
N ASN A 451 10.80 -8.56 31.36
CA ASN A 451 9.89 -9.38 32.17
C ASN A 451 8.50 -9.49 31.52
N ARG A 452 7.97 -8.38 30.99
CA ARG A 452 6.66 -8.35 30.30
C ARG A 452 6.68 -9.17 29.01
N VAL A 453 7.77 -9.13 28.25
CA VAL A 453 7.96 -9.92 27.03
C VAL A 453 8.04 -11.41 27.36
N ARG A 454 8.86 -11.80 28.33
CA ARG A 454 8.93 -13.21 28.78
C ARG A 454 7.56 -13.73 29.20
N HIS A 455 6.81 -12.91 29.94
CA HIS A 455 5.43 -13.23 30.32
C HIS A 455 4.52 -13.39 29.09
N ALA A 456 4.57 -12.45 28.13
CA ALA A 456 3.77 -12.51 26.90
C ALA A 456 4.06 -13.77 26.07
N MET A 457 5.34 -14.17 25.98
CA MET A 457 5.78 -15.38 25.28
C MET A 457 5.32 -16.66 25.98
N GLN A 458 5.43 -16.73 27.32
CA GLN A 458 4.92 -17.85 28.11
C GLN A 458 3.40 -17.97 28.05
N ALA A 459 2.70 -16.84 27.96
CA ALA A 459 1.26 -16.76 27.85
C ALA A 459 0.72 -17.12 26.45
N LYS A 460 1.59 -17.35 25.46
CA LYS A 460 1.18 -17.76 24.10
C LYS A 460 0.40 -19.08 24.14
N TRP A 461 -0.53 -19.22 23.18
CA TRP A 461 -1.30 -20.45 23.03
C TRP A 461 -0.36 -21.57 22.58
N PRO A 462 -0.54 -22.82 23.07
CA PRO A 462 0.30 -23.93 22.65
C PRO A 462 0.00 -24.25 21.17
N GLU A 463 1.05 -24.37 20.35
CA GLU A 463 0.87 -24.65 18.92
C GLU A 463 0.60 -26.15 18.65
N ASP A 464 1.14 -27.07 19.47
CA ASP A 464 0.91 -28.53 19.36
C ASP A 464 1.17 -29.26 20.70
N ARG A 465 0.18 -29.37 21.60
CA ARG A 465 0.26 -30.29 22.75
C ARG A 465 -0.86 -31.33 22.72
N GLU A 466 -0.54 -32.54 23.18
CA GLU A 466 -1.53 -33.55 23.57
C GLU A 466 -2.54 -32.94 24.57
N VAL A 467 -3.74 -33.52 24.64
CA VAL A 467 -4.91 -32.99 25.40
C VAL A 467 -4.54 -32.57 26.84
N ASP A 468 -3.64 -33.29 27.51
CA ASP A 468 -3.17 -33.00 28.88
C ASP A 468 -2.39 -31.67 28.99
N GLY A 469 -1.70 -31.26 27.93
CA GLY A 469 -1.00 -29.99 27.86
C GLY A 469 -1.92 -28.78 27.74
N TRP A 470 -3.14 -28.97 27.22
CA TRP A 470 -4.17 -27.94 27.19
C TRP A 470 -4.86 -27.76 28.54
N ALA A 471 -5.12 -28.85 29.26
CA ALA A 471 -5.67 -28.79 30.62
C ALA A 471 -4.74 -28.01 31.56
N SER A 472 -3.44 -28.34 31.56
CA SER A 472 -2.43 -27.60 32.32
C SER A 472 -2.31 -26.12 31.90
N TRP A 473 -2.53 -25.81 30.62
CA TRP A 473 -2.50 -24.43 30.11
C TRP A 473 -3.74 -23.63 30.51
N LEU A 474 -4.91 -24.26 30.58
CA LEU A 474 -6.17 -23.64 31.01
C LEU A 474 -6.23 -23.44 32.53
N GLU A 475 -5.60 -24.32 33.30
CA GLU A 475 -5.56 -24.25 34.78
C GLU A 475 -4.50 -23.30 35.32
N ARG A 476 -3.57 -22.82 34.47
CA ARG A 476 -2.49 -21.95 34.93
C ARG A 476 -3.03 -20.56 35.29
N ASP A 477 -2.60 -20.04 36.44
CA ASP A 477 -2.85 -18.66 36.82
C ASP A 477 -1.88 -17.74 36.06
N VAL A 478 -2.36 -17.07 35.01
CA VAL A 478 -1.56 -16.08 34.25
C VAL A 478 -1.92 -14.69 34.74
N ALA A 479 -0.97 -14.01 35.38
CA ALA A 479 -1.14 -12.62 35.75
C ALA A 479 -1.41 -11.76 34.51
N VAL A 480 -2.50 -11.00 34.50
CA VAL A 480 -2.83 -10.14 33.35
C VAL A 480 -1.72 -9.11 33.16
N ASN A 481 -1.24 -8.98 31.92
CA ASN A 481 -0.18 -8.04 31.60
C ASN A 481 -0.68 -6.60 31.82
N ILE A 482 0.20 -5.72 32.31
CA ILE A 482 -0.08 -4.30 32.52
C ILE A 482 0.76 -3.53 31.50
N ALA A 483 0.13 -2.64 30.74
CA ALA A 483 0.83 -1.82 29.77
C ALA A 483 1.85 -0.91 30.49
N THR A 484 3.07 -0.91 29.96
CA THR A 484 4.20 -0.16 30.52
C THR A 484 4.32 1.17 29.80
N VAL A 485 4.51 2.26 30.53
CA VAL A 485 4.68 3.59 29.96
C VAL A 485 6.04 4.12 30.38
N VAL A 486 6.88 4.45 29.42
CA VAL A 486 8.21 5.02 29.63
C VAL A 486 8.16 6.52 29.33
N LEU A 487 8.16 7.32 30.39
CA LEU A 487 8.15 8.78 30.32
C LEU A 487 9.49 9.38 30.68
N GLY A 488 9.70 10.63 30.29
CA GLY A 488 10.89 11.39 30.65
C GLY A 488 11.16 12.52 29.67
N PRO A 489 12.10 13.41 29.97
CA PRO A 489 12.34 14.55 29.12
C PRO A 489 12.91 14.22 27.75
N ALA A 490 12.78 15.15 26.82
CA ALA A 490 13.45 15.07 25.52
C ALA A 490 14.94 14.74 25.70
N GLY A 491 15.39 13.67 25.03
CA GLY A 491 16.77 13.22 25.12
C GLY A 491 17.14 12.49 26.42
N SER A 492 16.20 12.00 27.22
CA SER A 492 16.51 11.25 28.44
C SER A 492 17.00 9.81 28.24
N GLY A 493 17.05 9.32 26.99
CA GLY A 493 17.44 7.95 26.68
C GLY A 493 16.29 6.93 26.70
N LYS A 494 15.03 7.39 26.63
CA LYS A 494 13.83 6.52 26.50
C LYS A 494 13.94 5.56 25.33
N THR A 495 14.07 6.10 24.12
CA THR A 495 14.19 5.36 22.87
C THR A 495 15.38 4.39 22.91
N THR A 496 16.52 4.82 23.45
CA THR A 496 17.69 3.95 23.64
C THR A 496 17.41 2.75 24.55
N ALA A 497 16.76 2.96 25.70
CA ALA A 497 16.42 1.86 26.62
C ALA A 497 15.42 0.89 25.97
N VAL A 498 14.45 1.42 25.23
CA VAL A 498 13.44 0.62 24.53
C VAL A 498 14.06 -0.18 23.39
N GLU A 499 15.00 0.39 22.64
CA GLU A 499 15.72 -0.31 21.57
C GLU A 499 16.58 -1.46 22.09
N ILE A 500 17.26 -1.27 23.22
CA ILE A 500 17.97 -2.38 23.87
C ILE A 500 17.00 -3.49 24.26
N ALA A 501 15.81 -3.14 24.77
CA ALA A 501 14.78 -4.13 25.10
C ALA A 501 14.18 -4.81 23.86
N LEU A 502 13.99 -4.07 22.77
CA LEU A 502 13.57 -4.61 21.46
C LEU A 502 14.58 -5.65 20.97
N ASP A 503 15.87 -5.32 20.95
CA ASP A 503 16.92 -6.23 20.50
C ASP A 503 17.02 -7.48 21.38
N GLN A 504 16.83 -7.34 22.69
CA GLN A 504 16.78 -8.48 23.62
C GLN A 504 15.56 -9.37 23.37
N ALA A 505 14.39 -8.78 23.10
CA ALA A 505 13.17 -9.50 22.79
C ALA A 505 13.30 -10.30 21.48
N VAL A 506 13.85 -9.69 20.43
CA VAL A 506 14.11 -10.37 19.15
C VAL A 506 15.09 -11.53 19.33
N LYS A 507 16.18 -11.32 20.08
CA LYS A 507 17.14 -12.40 20.40
C LYS A 507 16.51 -13.55 21.19
N ALA A 508 15.49 -13.26 22.00
CA ALA A 508 14.72 -14.29 22.70
C ALA A 508 13.70 -15.01 21.80
N GLY A 509 13.53 -14.60 20.54
CA GLY A 509 12.58 -15.17 19.59
C GLY A 509 11.19 -14.55 19.64
N ALA A 510 11.02 -13.38 20.30
CA ALA A 510 9.75 -12.67 20.33
C ALA A 510 9.41 -12.06 18.97
N HIS A 511 8.13 -12.05 18.60
CA HIS A 511 7.63 -11.26 17.48
C HIS A 511 7.32 -9.84 17.94
N VAL A 512 8.01 -8.85 17.34
CA VAL A 512 8.09 -7.49 17.87
C VAL A 512 7.64 -6.45 16.84
N GLY A 513 6.73 -5.57 17.25
CA GLY A 513 6.24 -4.45 16.45
C GLY A 513 6.58 -3.08 17.03
N VAL A 514 6.81 -2.09 16.17
CA VAL A 514 6.96 -0.67 16.55
C VAL A 514 6.00 0.21 15.73
N ALA A 515 5.08 0.88 16.43
CA ALA A 515 4.17 1.85 15.83
C ALA A 515 4.59 3.29 16.17
N CYS A 516 4.65 4.15 15.15
CA CYS A 516 5.02 5.56 15.32
C CYS A 516 3.87 6.50 14.92
N PRO A 517 3.74 7.71 15.51
CA PRO A 517 2.70 8.66 15.11
C PRO A 517 3.01 9.30 13.74
N THR A 518 4.28 9.34 13.34
CA THR A 518 4.70 9.94 12.07
C THR A 518 5.55 8.99 11.22
N GLY A 519 5.39 9.08 9.89
CA GLY A 519 6.17 8.28 8.94
C GLY A 519 7.68 8.51 9.01
N MET A 520 8.13 9.73 9.35
CA MET A 520 9.56 10.01 9.51
C MET A 520 10.18 9.25 10.68
N LEU A 521 9.47 9.13 11.80
CA LEU A 521 9.94 8.34 12.93
C LEU A 521 9.97 6.84 12.58
N ALA A 522 8.91 6.32 11.95
CA ALA A 522 8.86 4.93 11.48
C ALA A 522 10.02 4.60 10.53
N THR A 523 10.42 5.55 9.67
CA THR A 523 11.54 5.38 8.74
C THR A 523 12.87 5.24 9.48
N ARG A 524 13.10 6.04 10.51
CA ARG A 524 14.31 5.96 11.34
C ARG A 524 14.39 4.67 12.15
N TYR A 525 13.25 4.15 12.61
CA TYR A 525 13.21 2.82 13.22
C TYR A 525 13.57 1.76 12.18
N ARG A 526 12.98 1.80 10.98
CA ARG A 526 13.25 0.80 9.92
C ARG A 526 14.70 0.80 9.45
N ALA A 527 15.34 1.97 9.41
CA ALA A 527 16.75 2.08 9.07
C ALA A 527 17.67 1.42 10.12
N ARG A 528 17.23 1.34 11.38
CA ARG A 528 18.01 0.76 12.50
C ARG A 528 17.64 -0.69 12.79
N HIS A 529 16.39 -1.07 12.58
CA HIS A 529 15.86 -2.39 12.82
C HIS A 529 15.09 -2.88 11.57
N PRO A 530 15.81 -3.28 10.50
CA PRO A 530 15.19 -3.69 9.24
C PRO A 530 14.35 -4.98 9.36
N ASP A 531 14.60 -5.78 10.40
CA ASP A 531 13.95 -7.08 10.63
C ASP A 531 12.69 -7.00 11.51
N LEU A 532 12.27 -5.78 11.92
CA LEU A 532 11.08 -5.57 12.75
C LEU A 532 9.88 -5.09 11.94
N ASP A 533 8.68 -5.42 12.43
CA ASP A 533 7.43 -4.86 11.90
C ASP A 533 7.28 -3.42 12.36
N ILE A 534 7.48 -2.47 11.44
CA ILE A 534 7.52 -1.04 11.75
C ILE A 534 6.61 -0.28 10.79
N ASP A 535 5.62 0.42 11.35
CA ASP A 535 4.79 1.33 10.59
C ASP A 535 4.23 2.50 11.43
N THR A 536 3.43 3.35 10.81
CA THR A 536 2.65 4.33 11.55
C THR A 536 1.53 3.66 12.36
N VAL A 537 1.10 4.25 13.48
CA VAL A 537 -0.03 3.75 14.29
C VAL A 537 -1.29 3.51 13.45
N HIS A 538 -1.57 4.41 12.51
CA HIS A 538 -2.71 4.29 11.60
C HIS A 538 -2.54 3.14 10.59
N GLY A 539 -1.32 2.90 10.10
CA GLY A 539 -1.00 1.82 9.16
C GLY A 539 -1.01 0.46 9.85
N MET A 540 -0.26 0.32 10.96
CA MET A 540 -0.09 -0.93 11.69
C MET A 540 -1.42 -1.50 12.23
N PHE A 541 -2.37 -0.64 12.63
CA PHE A 541 -3.65 -1.07 13.19
C PHE A 541 -4.86 -0.72 12.32
N ALA A 542 -4.64 -0.30 11.07
CA ALA A 542 -5.68 0.05 10.11
C ALA A 542 -6.83 0.89 10.72
N LEU A 543 -6.52 1.94 11.48
CA LEU A 543 -7.49 2.68 12.31
C LEU A 543 -8.66 3.32 11.53
N HIS A 544 -8.58 3.36 10.21
CA HIS A 544 -9.66 3.79 9.31
C HIS A 544 -10.78 2.75 9.15
N LYS A 545 -10.58 1.52 9.65
CA LYS A 545 -11.55 0.41 9.61
C LYS A 545 -12.34 0.30 10.92
N ASP A 546 -13.46 -0.41 10.82
CA ASP A 546 -14.29 -0.75 11.97
C ASP A 546 -13.51 -1.49 13.07
N GLU A 547 -13.94 -1.34 14.33
CA GLU A 547 -13.27 -1.92 15.49
C GLU A 547 -13.20 -3.44 15.47
N LEU A 548 -14.34 -4.07 15.22
CA LEU A 548 -14.43 -5.51 15.14
C LEU A 548 -13.57 -6.02 13.97
N ALA A 549 -13.39 -5.16 12.95
CA ALA A 549 -12.54 -5.46 11.81
C ALA A 549 -11.03 -5.44 12.12
N THR A 550 -10.61 -4.88 13.26
CA THR A 550 -9.20 -4.74 13.62
C THR A 550 -8.81 -5.30 14.98
N ALA A 551 -9.79 -5.71 15.81
CA ALA A 551 -9.62 -6.21 17.20
C ALA A 551 -8.43 -7.18 17.37
N ASP A 552 -8.22 -7.94 16.32
CA ASP A 552 -7.28 -9.03 16.22
C ASP A 552 -5.83 -8.63 15.97
N MET A 553 -5.60 -7.45 15.40
CA MET A 553 -4.29 -7.05 14.84
C MET A 553 -3.16 -7.05 15.88
N MET A 554 -3.46 -6.79 17.16
CA MET A 554 -2.44 -6.73 18.20
C MET A 554 -1.96 -8.13 18.68
N LYS A 555 -2.77 -9.18 18.51
CA LYS A 555 -2.47 -10.53 19.04
C LYS A 555 -1.17 -11.14 18.54
N ILE A 556 -0.74 -10.75 17.34
CA ILE A 556 0.42 -11.31 16.65
C ILE A 556 1.71 -10.99 17.38
N TYR A 557 1.77 -9.82 18.02
CA TYR A 557 2.97 -9.32 18.65
C TYR A 557 3.09 -9.84 20.08
N ASP A 558 4.28 -10.32 20.41
CA ASP A 558 4.68 -10.58 21.80
C ASP A 558 5.07 -9.27 22.49
N MET A 559 5.66 -8.34 21.74
CA MET A 559 6.01 -6.99 22.20
C MET A 559 5.54 -5.95 21.19
N LEU A 560 4.91 -4.89 21.68
CA LEU A 560 4.51 -3.76 20.85
C LEU A 560 4.92 -2.44 21.48
N VAL A 561 5.71 -1.67 20.76
CA VAL A 561 6.14 -0.33 21.16
C VAL A 561 5.34 0.72 20.42
N ILE A 562 4.72 1.64 21.15
CA ILE A 562 4.09 2.85 20.61
C ILE A 562 4.94 4.05 21.04
N ASP A 563 5.73 4.59 20.11
CA ASP A 563 6.61 5.73 20.41
C ASP A 563 5.87 7.08 20.28
N GLU A 564 6.39 8.12 20.93
CA GLU A 564 5.81 9.47 21.01
C GLU A 564 4.33 9.49 21.45
N VAL A 565 3.99 8.78 22.53
CA VAL A 565 2.64 8.70 23.14
C VAL A 565 2.00 10.08 23.42
N GLY A 566 2.82 11.12 23.62
CA GLY A 566 2.33 12.49 23.80
C GLY A 566 1.64 13.09 22.58
N GLN A 567 1.86 12.52 21.38
CA GLN A 567 1.17 12.90 20.15
C GLN A 567 -0.12 12.09 19.92
N LEU A 568 -0.42 11.09 20.74
CA LEU A 568 -1.62 10.28 20.58
C LEU A 568 -2.83 10.98 21.21
N PRO A 569 -3.88 11.22 20.43
CA PRO A 569 -5.20 11.55 20.94
C PRO A 569 -5.75 10.50 21.90
N GLU A 570 -6.67 10.93 22.76
CA GLU A 570 -7.41 10.05 23.66
C GLU A 570 -8.09 8.90 22.89
N TRP A 571 -8.78 9.21 21.80
CA TRP A 571 -9.53 8.20 21.03
C TRP A 571 -8.63 7.14 20.39
N ILE A 572 -7.42 7.51 19.93
CA ILE A 572 -6.44 6.56 19.40
C ILE A 572 -5.90 5.69 20.53
N PHE A 573 -5.56 6.30 21.66
CA PHE A 573 -5.07 5.57 22.83
C PHE A 573 -6.10 4.54 23.33
N GLU A 574 -7.35 4.96 23.48
CA GLU A 574 -8.47 4.10 23.85
C GLU A 574 -8.69 2.98 22.83
N ARG A 575 -8.61 3.29 21.53
CA ARG A 575 -8.68 2.27 20.47
C ARG A 575 -7.56 1.25 20.61
N LEU A 576 -6.31 1.67 20.84
CA LEU A 576 -5.18 0.76 21.05
C LEU A 576 -5.38 -0.13 22.29
N LEU A 577 -5.91 0.42 23.38
CA LEU A 577 -6.18 -0.38 24.57
C LEU A 577 -7.32 -1.39 24.37
N ARG A 578 -8.33 -1.07 23.54
CA ARG A 578 -9.37 -2.06 23.18
C ARG A 578 -8.84 -3.15 22.26
N LEU A 579 -7.92 -2.84 21.34
CA LEU A 579 -7.19 -3.86 20.59
C LEU A 579 -6.34 -4.75 21.52
N TRP A 580 -5.73 -4.15 22.54
CA TRP A 580 -4.96 -4.88 23.55
C TRP A 580 -5.85 -5.76 24.44
N ASP A 581 -7.04 -5.29 24.82
CA ASP A 581 -8.05 -6.10 25.52
C ASP A 581 -8.51 -7.27 24.66
N ALA A 582 -8.80 -7.01 23.38
CA ALA A 582 -9.16 -8.05 22.43
C ALA A 582 -8.04 -9.09 22.30
N ALA A 583 -6.79 -8.67 22.47
CA ALA A 583 -5.59 -9.51 22.56
C ALA A 583 -5.35 -10.17 23.92
N ASP A 584 -6.38 -10.26 24.76
CA ASP A 584 -6.34 -10.85 26.11
C ASP A 584 -5.27 -10.20 27.00
N ARG A 585 -4.89 -8.95 26.66
CA ARG A 585 -3.77 -8.20 27.22
C ARG A 585 -2.44 -8.96 27.21
N ARG A 586 -2.29 -9.99 26.39
CA ARG A 586 -1.10 -10.85 26.34
C ARG A 586 0.15 -10.07 25.94
N THR A 587 0.04 -9.29 24.86
CA THR A 587 1.14 -8.51 24.28
C THR A 587 1.76 -7.58 25.33
N ALA A 588 3.09 -7.58 25.42
CA ALA A 588 3.83 -6.60 26.19
C ALA A 588 3.71 -5.22 25.51
N LEU A 589 2.66 -4.47 25.88
CA LEU A 589 2.37 -3.16 25.34
C LEU A 589 3.20 -2.09 26.06
N VAL A 590 4.02 -1.38 25.28
CA VAL A 590 4.93 -0.35 25.78
C VAL A 590 4.64 0.98 25.09
N PHE A 591 4.24 1.98 25.86
CA PHE A 591 4.13 3.36 25.38
C PHE A 591 5.38 4.14 25.76
N VAL A 592 5.88 4.97 24.85
CA VAL A 592 7.09 5.76 25.07
C VAL A 592 6.81 7.20 24.71
N GLY A 593 7.24 8.17 25.52
CA GLY A 593 7.14 9.56 25.11
C GLY A 593 7.26 10.59 26.22
N ASP A 594 6.68 11.75 25.98
CA ASP A 594 6.84 12.92 26.83
C ASP A 594 5.68 13.90 26.63
N PHE A 595 4.76 13.95 27.61
CA PHE A 595 3.62 14.87 27.56
C PHE A 595 4.00 16.34 27.73
N CYS A 596 5.26 16.65 28.04
CA CYS A 596 5.74 18.02 28.01
C CYS A 596 6.13 18.50 26.59
N GLN A 597 5.96 17.67 25.56
CA GLN A 597 6.17 18.03 24.15
C GLN A 597 4.86 18.46 23.46
N LEU A 598 4.84 18.52 22.13
CA LEU A 598 3.65 18.94 21.38
C LEU A 598 2.55 17.88 21.47
N LEU A 599 1.31 18.36 21.56
CA LEU A 599 0.10 17.54 21.58
C LEU A 599 -0.26 17.04 20.18
N GLY A 600 -1.15 16.04 20.13
CA GLY A 600 -1.83 15.64 18.91
C GLY A 600 -2.72 16.76 18.33
N PRO A 601 -3.12 16.65 17.06
CA PRO A 601 -3.85 17.71 16.35
C PRO A 601 -5.26 17.99 16.89
N ASP A 602 -5.89 17.06 17.62
CA ASP A 602 -7.21 17.25 18.23
C ASP A 602 -7.15 17.83 19.65
N GLY A 603 -5.95 18.07 20.19
CA GLY A 603 -5.75 18.71 21.48
C GLY A 603 -5.98 17.81 22.70
N THR A 604 -6.39 16.56 22.51
CA THR A 604 -6.49 15.55 23.57
C THR A 604 -5.20 14.74 23.69
N THR A 605 -5.06 14.00 24.78
CA THR A 605 -3.92 13.14 25.06
C THR A 605 -4.33 11.78 25.61
N ALA A 606 -3.42 10.82 25.54
CA ALA A 606 -3.56 9.55 26.24
C ALA A 606 -3.82 9.68 27.76
N ARG A 607 -3.47 10.81 28.41
CA ARG A 607 -3.75 11.02 29.85
C ARG A 607 -5.20 11.31 30.17
N ASP A 608 -5.96 11.77 29.18
CA ASP A 608 -7.37 12.11 29.36
C ASP A 608 -8.23 10.85 29.48
N SER A 609 -7.72 9.71 29.00
CA SER A 609 -8.33 8.39 29.17
C SER A 609 -8.44 7.98 30.65
N PRO A 610 -9.61 7.49 31.11
CA PRO A 610 -9.77 6.91 32.45
C PRO A 610 -8.83 5.73 32.71
N ARG A 611 -8.42 5.00 31.67
CA ARG A 611 -7.56 3.82 31.77
C ARG A 611 -6.11 4.16 32.01
N TRP A 612 -5.69 5.41 31.80
CA TRP A 612 -4.32 5.87 32.06
C TRP A 612 -3.85 5.58 33.49
N ARG A 613 -4.77 5.62 34.46
CA ARG A 613 -4.49 5.36 35.89
C ARG A 613 -4.06 3.91 36.17
N ASN A 614 -4.35 2.99 35.27
CA ASN A 614 -4.06 1.56 35.41
C ASN A 614 -2.78 1.14 34.67
N MET A 615 -1.94 2.10 34.29
CA MET A 615 -0.70 1.87 33.56
C MET A 615 0.51 1.80 34.50
N HIS A 616 1.51 0.98 34.17
CA HIS A 616 2.76 0.95 34.91
C HIS A 616 3.73 2.01 34.36
N ILE A 617 3.84 3.14 35.03
CA ILE A 617 4.62 4.30 34.55
C ILE A 617 6.03 4.29 35.14
N LEU A 618 7.03 4.25 34.25
CA LEU A 618 8.45 4.41 34.54
C LEU A 618 8.91 5.79 34.06
N ASN A 619 9.58 6.56 34.93
CA ASN A 619 10.07 7.89 34.60
C ASN A 619 11.60 7.90 34.53
N LEU A 620 12.15 8.42 33.43
CA LEU A 620 13.54 8.83 33.35
C LEU A 620 13.63 10.32 33.63
N HIS A 621 14.61 10.72 34.43
CA HIS A 621 14.73 12.12 34.88
C HIS A 621 15.88 12.85 34.18
N GLU A 622 16.98 12.15 33.93
CA GLU A 622 18.20 12.76 33.39
C GLU A 622 18.11 13.01 31.87
N MET A 623 18.40 14.24 31.43
CA MET A 623 18.51 14.61 30.01
C MET A 623 19.91 14.28 29.45
N ARG A 624 20.05 13.13 28.78
CA ARG A 624 21.33 12.57 28.30
C ARG A 624 21.80 13.06 26.92
N ARG A 625 20.87 13.52 26.06
CA ARG A 625 21.17 14.14 24.76
C ARG A 625 21.90 15.46 24.95
N CYS A 626 21.46 16.24 25.93
CA CYS A 626 22.05 17.53 26.26
C CYS A 626 23.44 17.30 26.84
N LYS A 627 24.48 17.85 26.21
CA LYS A 627 25.87 17.67 26.62
C LYS A 627 26.44 18.87 27.39
N CYS A 628 25.60 19.87 27.72
CA CYS A 628 26.06 21.05 28.46
C CYS A 628 25.01 21.60 29.45
N GLU A 629 25.49 22.03 30.63
CA GLU A 629 24.63 22.51 31.73
C GLU A 629 23.80 23.74 31.36
N ARG A 630 24.34 24.62 30.49
CA ARG A 630 23.62 25.81 30.03
C ARG A 630 22.34 25.46 29.26
N LEU A 631 22.41 24.50 28.34
CA LEU A 631 21.25 24.03 27.59
C LEU A 631 20.29 23.26 28.50
N LYS A 632 20.82 22.42 29.40
CA LYS A 632 20.04 21.62 30.37
C LYS A 632 19.17 22.51 31.25
N TRP A 633 19.72 23.59 31.80
CA TRP A 633 18.98 24.60 32.57
C TRP A 633 17.83 25.23 31.75
N LYS A 634 18.10 25.63 30.49
CA LYS A 634 17.08 26.22 29.60
C LYS A 634 15.95 25.22 29.35
N LEU A 635 16.28 23.97 29.05
CA LEU A 635 15.30 22.92 28.76
C LEU A 635 14.46 22.57 29.99
N GLN A 636 15.07 22.47 31.18
CA GLN A 636 14.33 22.23 32.42
C GLN A 636 13.34 23.36 32.72
N LEU A 637 13.77 24.62 32.56
CA LEU A 637 12.90 25.78 32.79
C LEU A 637 11.75 25.84 31.77
N LEU A 638 12.04 25.70 30.48
CA LEU A 638 11.03 25.75 29.41
C LEU A 638 10.04 24.58 29.45
N ARG A 639 10.45 23.44 30.02
CA ARG A 639 9.60 22.27 30.20
C ARG A 639 8.54 22.49 31.29
N SER A 640 8.87 23.21 32.36
CA SER A 640 8.04 23.30 33.57
C SER A 640 7.35 24.66 33.78
N ALA A 641 7.91 25.75 33.24
CA ALA A 641 7.42 27.09 33.55
C ALA A 641 7.61 28.11 32.43
N ILE A 642 6.81 29.17 32.48
CA ILE A 642 7.01 30.36 31.64
C ILE A 642 8.15 31.19 32.25
N PRO A 643 9.26 31.44 31.54
CA PRO A 643 10.37 32.23 32.06
C PRO A 643 9.93 33.68 32.38
N SER A 644 10.48 34.23 33.45
CA SER A 644 10.45 35.68 33.72
C SER A 644 11.18 36.46 32.62
N GLY A 645 10.97 37.78 32.55
CA GLY A 645 11.68 38.63 31.57
C GLY A 645 13.21 38.55 31.69
N LYS A 646 13.75 38.47 32.91
CA LYS A 646 15.20 38.29 33.14
C LYS A 646 15.68 36.92 32.67
N GLN A 647 14.94 35.86 32.97
CA GLN A 647 15.28 34.50 32.51
C GLN A 647 15.21 34.39 30.99
N LEU A 648 14.19 34.96 30.34
CA LEU A 648 14.06 34.95 28.89
C LEU A 648 15.24 35.66 28.21
N LYS A 649 15.64 36.84 28.71
CA LYS A 649 16.85 37.52 28.21
C LYS A 649 18.09 36.63 28.35
N LYS A 650 18.23 35.87 29.45
CA LYS A 650 19.34 34.93 29.67
C LYS A 650 19.27 33.71 28.72
N ILE A 651 18.08 33.20 28.43
CA ILE A 651 17.86 32.10 27.45
C ILE A 651 18.33 32.54 26.06
N LEU A 652 17.92 33.73 25.62
CA LEU A 652 18.14 34.23 24.26
C LEU A 652 19.53 34.86 24.04
N LYS A 653 20.26 35.20 25.11
CA LYS A 653 21.57 35.86 25.02
C LYS A 653 22.55 35.07 24.14
N GLY A 654 22.96 35.66 23.02
CA GLY A 654 23.92 35.10 22.07
C GLY A 654 23.33 34.16 21.01
N HIS A 655 22.01 33.97 20.96
CA HIS A 655 21.34 33.10 19.98
C HIS A 655 20.63 33.85 18.87
N ARG A 656 20.53 35.18 18.95
CA ARG A 656 19.91 35.96 17.88
C ARG A 656 20.80 35.82 16.64
N ALA A 657 20.23 35.32 15.55
CA ALA A 657 20.92 35.41 14.26
C ALA A 657 21.14 36.89 13.95
N ASN A 658 22.37 37.27 13.57
CA ASN A 658 22.76 38.66 13.36
C ASN A 658 21.96 39.30 12.21
N LEU A 659 20.82 39.91 12.55
CA LEU A 659 20.14 40.86 11.69
C LEU A 659 20.86 42.19 11.88
N ARG A 660 21.39 42.80 10.81
CA ARG A 660 21.76 44.22 10.88
C ARG A 660 20.54 44.98 11.38
N ASN A 661 20.65 45.74 12.47
CA ASN A 661 19.56 46.57 13.00
C ASN A 661 19.06 47.47 11.85
N ARG A 662 17.93 47.13 11.24
CA ARG A 662 17.23 48.00 10.28
C ARG A 662 16.07 48.65 11.04
N PRO A 663 16.10 49.96 11.29
CA PRO A 663 14.95 50.67 11.82
C PRO A 663 13.75 50.52 10.86
N GLY A 664 12.57 50.21 11.37
CA GLY A 664 11.30 50.26 10.61
C GLY A 664 10.89 48.99 9.84
N VAL A 665 11.75 47.98 9.71
CA VAL A 665 11.36 46.67 9.13
C VAL A 665 11.04 45.72 10.28
N GLY A 666 9.80 45.23 10.36
CA GLY A 666 9.35 44.34 11.45
C GLY A 666 10.19 43.05 11.57
N ASN A 667 9.87 42.19 12.55
CA ASN A 667 10.57 40.93 12.86
C ASN A 667 10.43 39.81 11.79
N VAL A 668 10.34 40.17 10.52
CA VAL A 668 10.11 39.26 9.39
C VAL A 668 11.42 39.10 8.61
N PRO A 669 11.93 37.86 8.42
CA PRO A 669 13.18 37.63 7.73
C PRO A 669 13.09 37.94 6.22
N ASN A 670 14.21 38.35 5.63
CA ASN A 670 14.41 38.53 4.19
C ASN A 670 15.50 37.57 3.65
N ALA A 671 15.80 37.64 2.35
CA ALA A 671 16.76 36.73 1.70
C ALA A 671 18.21 36.96 2.19
N GLU A 672 18.61 38.21 2.42
CA GLU A 672 19.96 38.54 2.93
C GLU A 672 20.19 37.95 4.33
N ASP A 673 19.19 38.03 5.21
CA ASP A 673 19.25 37.46 6.56
C ASP A 673 19.48 35.93 6.50
N ILE A 674 18.75 35.27 5.60
CA ILE A 674 18.85 33.83 5.38
C ILE A 674 20.18 33.45 4.75
N ALA A 675 20.71 34.25 3.83
CA ALA A 675 22.03 34.05 3.22
C ALA A 675 23.15 34.09 4.28
N ILE A 676 23.13 35.09 5.18
CA ILE A 676 24.10 35.20 6.27
C ILE A 676 24.04 33.97 7.18
N ILE A 677 22.84 33.54 7.57
CA ILE A 677 22.65 32.38 8.43
C ILE A 677 23.15 31.10 7.77
N LEU A 678 22.85 30.90 6.50
CA LEU A 678 23.30 29.72 5.76
C LEU A 678 24.81 29.75 5.50
N LYS A 679 25.43 30.93 5.37
CA LYS A 679 26.88 31.08 5.32
C LYS A 679 27.56 30.72 6.64
N GLU A 680 27.02 31.21 7.76
CA GLU A 680 27.58 30.94 9.10
C GLU A 680 27.27 29.52 9.60
N THR A 681 26.10 28.99 9.25
CA THR A 681 25.59 27.69 9.70
C THR A 681 24.98 26.90 8.53
N PRO A 682 25.79 26.39 7.58
CA PRO A 682 25.29 25.75 6.35
C PRO A 682 24.41 24.52 6.57
N LYS A 683 24.62 23.82 7.68
CA LYS A 683 23.85 22.62 8.06
C LYS A 683 22.61 22.93 8.91
N THR A 684 22.28 24.22 9.12
CA THR A 684 21.10 24.58 9.91
C THR A 684 19.82 24.08 9.23
N THR A 685 18.90 23.55 10.03
CA THR A 685 17.51 23.36 9.62
C THR A 685 16.69 24.53 10.13
N PHE A 686 15.98 25.22 9.24
CA PHE A 686 15.02 26.23 9.67
C PHE A 686 13.78 25.56 10.25
N VAL A 687 13.30 26.07 11.37
CA VAL A 687 12.16 25.48 12.07
C VAL A 687 11.14 26.56 12.39
N THR A 688 9.89 26.32 11.99
CA THR A 688 8.76 27.21 12.22
C THR A 688 7.61 26.47 12.91
N VAL A 689 6.64 27.24 13.39
CA VAL A 689 5.40 26.69 13.96
C VAL A 689 4.41 26.39 12.85
N SER A 690 4.17 27.34 11.94
CA SER A 690 3.20 27.17 10.84
C SER A 690 3.82 26.67 9.54
N ARG A 691 2.99 26.01 8.71
CA ARG A 691 3.37 25.62 7.34
C ARG A 691 3.67 26.83 6.46
N ARG A 692 2.92 27.95 6.64
CA ARG A 692 3.12 29.20 5.91
C ARG A 692 4.49 29.83 6.22
N GLY A 693 4.89 29.83 7.49
CA GLY A 693 6.23 30.27 7.91
C GLY A 693 7.33 29.41 7.30
N SER A 694 7.14 28.08 7.31
CA SER A 694 8.07 27.12 6.72
C SER A 694 8.26 27.38 5.22
N ALA A 695 7.17 27.56 4.49
CA ALA A 695 7.22 27.85 3.06
C ALA A 695 7.89 29.19 2.75
N ARG A 696 7.62 30.22 3.54
CA ARG A 696 8.30 31.51 3.39
C ARG A 696 9.80 31.38 3.56
N LEU A 697 10.27 30.71 4.62
CA LEU A 697 11.70 30.48 4.83
C LEU A 697 12.33 29.63 3.73
N ASN A 698 11.62 28.63 3.22
CA ASN A 698 12.06 27.83 2.08
C ASN A 698 12.25 28.70 0.83
N GLN A 699 11.30 29.58 0.50
CA GLN A 699 11.43 30.51 -0.63
C GLN A 699 12.56 31.52 -0.43
N LEU A 700 12.74 32.05 0.78
CA LEU A 700 13.85 32.95 1.09
C LEU A 700 15.20 32.25 1.00
N ALA A 701 15.31 30.99 1.47
CA ALA A 701 16.52 30.18 1.34
C ALA A 701 16.86 29.91 -0.13
N LEU A 702 15.84 29.68 -0.95
CA LEU A 702 16.02 29.48 -2.39
C LEU A 702 16.60 30.73 -3.06
N ARG A 703 16.03 31.91 -2.80
CA ARG A 703 16.57 33.19 -3.29
C ARG A 703 17.99 33.44 -2.75
N ALA A 704 18.17 33.27 -1.44
CA ALA A 704 19.45 33.51 -0.78
C ALA A 704 20.62 32.68 -1.34
N LEU A 705 20.35 31.45 -1.76
CA LEU A 705 21.39 30.51 -2.22
C LEU A 705 21.53 30.43 -3.73
N PHE A 706 20.45 30.63 -4.50
CA PHE A 706 20.39 30.29 -5.92
C PHE A 706 19.86 31.42 -6.83
N GLU A 707 19.67 32.64 -6.32
CA GLU A 707 19.13 33.75 -7.14
C GLU A 707 19.97 34.06 -8.40
N ASN A 708 21.28 33.80 -8.34
CA ASN A 708 22.20 33.99 -9.47
C ASN A 708 22.58 32.69 -10.18
N ASP A 709 22.03 31.56 -9.76
CA ASP A 709 22.34 30.24 -10.32
C ASP A 709 21.42 29.92 -11.49
N GLU A 710 21.90 29.08 -12.42
CA GLU A 710 21.10 28.63 -13.55
C GLU A 710 19.95 27.72 -13.07
N VAL A 711 18.72 28.07 -13.47
CA VAL A 711 17.55 27.24 -13.21
C VAL A 711 17.58 26.04 -14.15
N LEU A 712 17.76 24.84 -13.59
CA LEU A 712 17.77 23.61 -14.38
C LEU A 712 16.40 23.30 -15.01
N ALA A 713 15.32 23.55 -14.27
CA ALA A 713 13.95 23.36 -14.72
C ALA A 713 12.94 24.02 -13.77
N HIS A 714 11.72 24.27 -14.27
CA HIS A 714 10.54 24.48 -13.42
C HIS A 714 9.67 23.22 -13.46
N ILE A 715 9.40 22.64 -12.30
CA ILE A 715 8.69 21.35 -12.20
C ILE A 715 7.39 21.49 -11.42
N PRO A 716 6.35 20.72 -11.76
CA PRO A 716 5.13 20.64 -10.95
C PRO A 716 5.41 19.75 -9.72
N CYS A 717 5.36 20.32 -8.53
CA CYS A 717 5.56 19.63 -7.24
C CYS A 717 4.26 19.42 -6.47
N ASP A 718 4.39 18.82 -5.29
CA ASP A 718 3.27 18.41 -4.44
C ASP A 718 2.22 19.53 -4.27
N PRO A 719 0.95 19.29 -4.65
CA PRO A 719 -0.14 20.26 -4.46
C PRO A 719 -0.31 20.76 -3.03
N GLN A 720 0.15 20.01 -2.02
CA GLN A 720 0.08 20.47 -0.62
C GLN A 720 0.99 21.68 -0.33
N GLU A 721 1.98 21.95 -1.19
CA GLU A 721 2.85 23.12 -1.08
C GLU A 721 2.30 24.34 -1.82
N ASN A 722 1.22 24.18 -2.60
CA ASN A 722 0.49 25.30 -3.19
C ASN A 722 -0.60 25.75 -2.21
N PHE A 723 -0.32 26.81 -1.45
CA PHE A 723 -1.25 27.33 -0.44
C PHE A 723 -2.55 27.91 -1.00
N GLU A 724 -2.59 28.26 -2.29
CA GLU A 724 -3.82 28.70 -2.96
C GLU A 724 -4.85 27.57 -3.05
N ASN A 725 -4.42 26.32 -2.90
CA ASN A 725 -5.32 25.17 -2.85
C ASN A 725 -6.14 25.04 -1.56
N PHE A 726 -5.90 25.89 -0.55
CA PHE A 726 -6.49 25.74 0.78
C PHE A 726 -7.32 26.95 1.19
N TYR A 727 -8.51 26.68 1.73
CA TYR A 727 -9.28 27.62 2.53
C TYR A 727 -9.24 27.18 3.99
N GLY A 728 -8.42 27.86 4.80
CA GLY A 728 -8.12 27.41 6.17
C GLY A 728 -7.38 26.07 6.19
N ALA A 729 -7.96 25.05 6.82
CA ALA A 729 -7.42 23.69 6.84
C ALA A 729 -7.97 22.79 5.70
N THR A 730 -8.99 23.25 4.99
CA THR A 730 -9.69 22.47 3.97
C THR A 730 -9.02 22.64 2.62
N GLN A 731 -8.67 21.52 1.98
CA GLN A 731 -8.16 21.51 0.62
C GLN A 731 -9.33 21.66 -0.37
N VAL A 732 -9.39 22.77 -1.10
CA VAL A 732 -10.45 23.10 -2.07
C VAL A 732 -9.98 22.95 -3.52
N ASP A 733 -8.69 22.77 -3.74
CA ASP A 733 -8.07 22.51 -5.04
C ASP A 733 -6.85 21.57 -4.87
N ALA A 734 -6.26 21.07 -5.95
CA ALA A 734 -5.03 20.30 -5.99
C ALA A 734 -4.11 20.70 -7.16
N GLN A 735 -4.02 22.00 -7.50
CA GLN A 735 -3.05 22.47 -8.50
C GLN A 735 -1.62 22.25 -8.00
N PRO A 736 -0.68 21.80 -8.86
CA PRO A 736 0.70 21.58 -8.47
C PRO A 736 1.40 22.88 -8.07
N PHE A 737 2.36 22.79 -7.15
CA PHE A 737 3.26 23.91 -6.84
C PHE A 737 4.40 23.94 -7.86
N TRP A 738 4.50 24.98 -8.68
CA TRP A 738 5.61 25.11 -9.64
C TRP A 738 6.89 25.57 -8.96
N MET A 739 7.87 24.66 -8.87
CA MET A 739 9.12 24.88 -8.15
C MET A 739 10.29 25.00 -9.13
N PRO A 740 11.12 26.06 -9.07
CA PRO A 740 12.39 26.09 -9.80
C PRO A 740 13.39 25.13 -9.14
N VAL A 741 14.19 24.46 -9.97
CA VAL A 741 15.16 23.44 -9.56
C VAL A 741 16.56 23.92 -9.85
N TYR A 742 17.43 23.85 -8.85
CA TYR A 742 18.85 24.18 -8.97
C TYR A 742 19.71 22.99 -8.56
N GLN A 743 20.91 22.89 -9.12
CA GLN A 743 21.90 21.91 -8.68
C GLN A 743 22.30 22.22 -7.23
N GLY A 744 22.41 21.19 -6.39
CA GLY A 744 22.73 21.35 -4.96
C GLY A 744 21.55 21.77 -4.08
N MET A 745 20.37 22.02 -4.67
CA MET A 745 19.17 22.37 -3.90
C MET A 745 18.73 21.24 -2.96
N ARG A 746 18.44 21.58 -1.69
CA ARG A 746 17.83 20.64 -0.75
C ARG A 746 16.34 20.51 -0.99
N VAL A 747 15.88 19.27 -1.09
CA VAL A 747 14.48 18.89 -1.25
C VAL A 747 14.10 17.84 -0.21
N THR A 748 12.80 17.66 -0.02
CA THR A 748 12.25 16.58 0.80
C THR A 748 11.24 15.80 -0.02
N ILE A 749 11.32 14.47 0.01
CA ILE A 749 10.36 13.58 -0.63
C ILE A 749 9.04 13.62 0.14
N THR A 750 7.89 13.66 -0.54
CA THR A 750 6.56 13.82 0.10
C THR A 750 5.68 12.57 0.05
N ARG A 751 6.12 11.50 -0.64
CA ARG A 751 5.35 10.26 -0.80
C ARG A 751 6.20 9.02 -0.53
N ASN A 752 5.51 7.95 -0.12
CA ASN A 752 6.08 6.61 -0.02
C ASN A 752 5.82 5.89 -1.34
N THR A 753 6.90 5.56 -2.07
CA THR A 753 6.79 4.76 -3.31
C THR A 753 7.65 3.52 -3.22
N ASP A 754 8.81 3.62 -2.56
CA ASP A 754 9.79 2.55 -2.47
C ASP A 754 10.56 2.71 -1.13
N LYS A 755 9.99 2.12 -0.08
CA LYS A 755 10.50 2.26 1.29
C LYS A 755 11.92 1.68 1.44
N GLU A 756 12.20 0.54 0.80
CA GLU A 756 13.51 -0.15 0.87
C GLU A 756 14.64 0.74 0.31
N ASN A 757 14.34 1.51 -0.74
CA ASN A 757 15.33 2.35 -1.42
C ASN A 757 15.35 3.81 -0.97
N GLY A 758 14.61 4.17 0.09
CA GLY A 758 14.62 5.53 0.65
C GLY A 758 13.70 6.52 -0.07
N PHE A 759 12.82 6.07 -0.97
CA PHE A 759 11.75 6.90 -1.54
C PHE A 759 10.58 6.96 -0.55
N VAL A 760 10.80 7.73 0.52
CA VAL A 760 9.93 7.79 1.70
C VAL A 760 9.57 9.23 2.02
N ASN A 761 8.32 9.45 2.42
CA ASN A 761 7.84 10.75 2.85
C ASN A 761 8.66 11.27 4.04
N GLY A 762 9.26 12.43 3.86
CA GLY A 762 10.13 13.09 4.82
C GLY A 762 11.62 12.85 4.62
N MET A 763 12.01 11.96 3.68
CA MET A 763 13.42 11.78 3.33
C MET A 763 14.00 13.07 2.72
N GLY A 764 15.05 13.61 3.33
CA GLY A 764 15.81 14.72 2.76
C GLY A 764 16.70 14.24 1.62
N ALA A 765 16.88 15.09 0.62
CA ALA A 765 17.76 14.81 -0.50
C ALA A 765 18.34 16.09 -1.09
N THR A 766 19.46 15.97 -1.77
CA THR A 766 20.12 17.04 -2.51
C THR A 766 20.00 16.78 -4.01
N VAL A 767 19.52 17.78 -4.76
CA VAL A 767 19.42 17.72 -6.23
C VAL A 767 20.82 17.64 -6.83
N GLN A 768 21.05 16.64 -7.67
CA GLN A 768 22.30 16.50 -8.42
C GLN A 768 22.17 17.09 -9.82
N ARG A 769 21.09 16.74 -10.55
CA ARG A 769 20.83 17.23 -11.92
C ARG A 769 19.42 16.86 -12.38
N MET A 770 19.00 17.50 -13.47
CA MET A 770 17.85 17.07 -14.26
C MET A 770 18.25 15.92 -15.19
N ARG A 771 17.35 14.95 -15.30
CA ARG A 771 17.39 13.81 -16.22
C ARG A 771 16.19 13.91 -17.15
N ARG A 772 16.13 13.12 -18.22
CA ARG A 772 15.04 13.19 -19.20
C ARG A 772 13.69 12.87 -18.57
N ASN A 773 13.64 11.88 -17.67
CA ASN A 773 12.38 11.37 -17.10
C ASN A 773 12.24 11.65 -15.60
N GLY A 774 13.07 12.52 -15.03
CA GLY A 774 12.96 12.88 -13.63
C GLY A 774 14.10 13.74 -13.10
N ILE A 775 14.22 13.77 -11.77
CA ILE A 775 15.22 14.55 -11.05
C ILE A 775 16.12 13.60 -10.27
N GLN A 776 17.40 13.62 -10.61
CA GLN A 776 18.39 12.83 -9.90
C GLN A 776 18.72 13.53 -8.58
N VAL A 777 18.49 12.84 -7.47
CA VAL A 777 18.77 13.34 -6.13
C VAL A 777 19.64 12.32 -5.37
N LYS A 778 20.49 12.81 -4.47
CA LYS A 778 21.18 12.00 -3.47
C LYS A 778 20.47 12.19 -2.14
N THR A 779 19.91 11.12 -1.57
CA THR A 779 19.24 11.17 -0.28
C THR A 779 20.24 11.44 0.84
N ASP A 780 19.75 11.88 2.00
CA ASP A 780 20.59 12.08 3.19
C ASP A 780 21.25 10.77 3.67
N GLU A 781 20.69 9.61 3.31
CA GLU A 781 21.28 8.27 3.51
C GLU A 781 22.36 7.90 2.48
N GLY A 782 22.62 8.78 1.50
CA GLY A 782 23.62 8.57 0.46
C GLY A 782 23.14 7.78 -0.76
N LYS A 783 21.87 7.35 -0.81
CA LYS A 783 21.30 6.63 -1.97
C LYS A 783 21.00 7.60 -3.11
N VAL A 784 21.23 7.17 -4.35
CA VAL A 784 20.86 7.96 -5.53
C VAL A 784 19.50 7.50 -6.05
N LEU A 785 18.57 8.44 -6.19
CA LEU A 785 17.22 8.20 -6.68
C LEU A 785 16.95 9.07 -7.91
N LEU A 786 16.17 8.54 -8.85
CA LEU A 786 15.56 9.33 -9.91
C LEU A 786 14.08 9.54 -9.58
N VAL A 787 13.78 10.70 -9.01
CA VAL A 787 12.43 11.07 -8.61
C VAL A 787 11.64 11.39 -9.87
N HIS A 788 10.50 10.72 -10.05
CA HIS A 788 9.64 10.83 -11.23
C HIS A 788 8.26 11.40 -10.83
N PRO A 789 7.50 11.98 -11.78
CA PRO A 789 6.18 12.51 -11.48
C PRO A 789 5.19 11.40 -11.17
N ILE A 790 4.32 11.65 -10.20
CA ILE A 790 3.26 10.73 -9.75
C ILE A 790 1.91 11.41 -9.99
N THR A 791 1.00 10.67 -10.62
CA THR A 791 -0.40 11.02 -10.79
C THR A 791 -1.22 10.56 -9.59
N HIS A 792 -2.03 11.47 -9.06
CA HIS A 792 -2.93 11.23 -7.93
C HIS A 792 -4.29 11.88 -8.14
N GLU A 793 -5.34 11.23 -7.62
CA GLU A 793 -6.70 11.74 -7.63
C GLU A 793 -7.01 12.33 -6.25
N TYR A 794 -7.24 13.64 -6.20
CA TYR A 794 -7.58 14.38 -5.00
C TYR A 794 -9.10 14.59 -4.97
N TYR A 795 -9.78 14.00 -3.99
CA TYR A 795 -11.21 14.21 -3.77
C TYR A 795 -11.42 15.53 -3.01
N LEU A 796 -12.27 16.39 -3.57
CA LEU A 796 -12.55 17.73 -3.06
C LEU A 796 -13.85 17.74 -2.24
N PRO A 797 -14.05 18.73 -1.34
CA PRO A 797 -15.23 18.79 -0.47
C PRO A 797 -16.57 18.90 -1.20
N ASP A 798 -16.56 19.41 -2.44
CA ASP A 798 -17.75 19.52 -3.31
C ASP A 798 -18.15 18.17 -3.95
N GLY A 799 -17.44 17.09 -3.64
CA GLY A 799 -17.65 15.76 -4.19
C GLY A 799 -16.97 15.54 -5.55
N SER A 800 -16.36 16.56 -6.14
CA SER A 800 -15.55 16.42 -7.35
C SER A 800 -14.18 15.82 -7.02
N TYR A 801 -13.44 15.39 -8.04
CA TYR A 801 -12.05 14.99 -7.88
C TYR A 801 -11.17 15.66 -8.94
N ARG A 802 -9.91 15.91 -8.58
CA ARG A 802 -8.89 16.47 -9.47
C ARG A 802 -7.74 15.49 -9.62
N ARG A 803 -7.41 15.14 -10.87
CA ARG A 803 -6.27 14.29 -11.20
C ARG A 803 -5.04 15.16 -11.47
N THR A 804 -4.09 15.17 -10.54
CA THR A 804 -2.86 15.98 -10.63
C THR A 804 -1.64 15.10 -10.81
N THR A 805 -0.74 15.48 -11.72
CA THR A 805 0.56 14.81 -11.93
C THR A 805 1.67 15.74 -11.47
N ALA A 806 2.42 15.32 -10.46
CA ALA A 806 3.45 16.16 -9.84
C ALA A 806 4.60 15.31 -9.29
N PHE A 807 5.79 15.89 -9.21
CA PHE A 807 6.92 15.35 -8.48
C PHE A 807 6.59 15.34 -6.98
N PRO A 808 6.79 14.22 -6.27
CA PRO A 808 6.57 14.14 -4.84
C PRO A 808 7.74 14.78 -4.06
N LEU A 809 7.96 16.05 -4.32
CA LEU A 809 9.05 16.86 -3.79
C LEU A 809 8.51 18.18 -3.23
N ARG A 810 9.27 18.72 -2.29
CA ARG A 810 9.14 20.07 -1.77
C ARG A 810 10.50 20.61 -1.35
N LEU A 811 10.61 21.91 -1.11
CA LEU A 811 11.82 22.53 -0.59
C LEU A 811 12.20 22.00 0.80
N GLY A 812 13.50 21.72 1.01
CA GLY A 812 14.01 20.99 2.17
C GLY A 812 14.82 21.82 3.18
N TYR A 813 14.77 23.15 3.15
CA TYR A 813 15.54 24.02 4.07
C TYR A 813 14.83 24.27 5.40
N SER A 814 13.50 24.27 5.37
CA SER A 814 12.62 24.61 6.48
C SER A 814 11.55 23.56 6.69
N THR A 815 11.19 23.32 7.94
CA THR A 815 10.14 22.38 8.33
C THR A 815 9.39 22.85 9.59
N THR A 816 8.27 22.20 9.90
CA THR A 816 7.47 22.54 11.07
C THR A 816 7.91 21.76 12.31
N LEU A 817 7.71 22.36 13.50
CA LEU A 817 8.07 21.76 14.79
C LEU A 817 7.53 20.33 14.98
N HIS A 818 6.28 20.08 14.60
CA HIS A 818 5.64 18.76 14.71
C HIS A 818 6.41 17.67 13.95
N LYS A 819 7.03 18.00 12.82
CA LYS A 819 7.78 17.02 12.00
C LYS A 819 9.12 16.64 12.62
N ILE A 820 9.76 17.53 13.39
CA ILE A 820 11.09 17.28 13.96
C ILE A 820 11.06 16.71 15.38
N GLN A 821 9.87 16.50 15.96
CA GLN A 821 9.74 15.80 17.24
C GLN A 821 10.37 14.40 17.17
N GLY A 822 10.90 13.89 18.28
CA GLY A 822 11.80 12.73 18.30
C GLY A 822 13.22 12.96 17.73
N ALA A 823 13.43 13.87 16.78
CA ALA A 823 14.73 14.04 16.10
C ALA A 823 15.86 14.60 16.98
N THR A 824 17.09 14.27 16.58
CA THR A 824 18.32 15.00 16.94
C THR A 824 18.81 15.68 15.66
N LEU A 825 19.07 17.00 15.71
CA LEU A 825 19.52 17.80 14.58
C LEU A 825 20.90 18.41 14.88
N PRO A 826 21.78 18.55 13.87
CA PRO A 826 23.12 19.10 14.07
C PRO A 826 23.09 20.59 14.44
N HIS A 827 22.18 21.36 13.84
CA HIS A 827 21.98 22.77 14.14
C HIS A 827 20.55 23.19 13.73
N ILE A 828 19.94 24.13 14.47
CA ILE A 828 18.62 24.69 14.12
C ILE A 828 18.60 26.21 14.13
N THR A 829 17.78 26.80 13.27
CA THR A 829 17.45 28.23 13.31
C THR A 829 15.93 28.39 13.42
N LEU A 830 15.49 28.97 14.53
CA LEU A 830 14.08 29.06 14.90
C LEU A 830 13.45 30.36 14.39
N TRP A 831 12.27 30.27 13.79
CA TRP A 831 11.39 31.42 13.61
C TRP A 831 10.02 31.09 14.21
N MET A 832 9.75 31.67 15.38
CA MET A 832 8.49 31.48 16.11
C MET A 832 7.42 32.39 15.52
N ASP A 833 6.87 31.98 14.38
CA ASP A 833 5.90 32.75 13.59
C ASP A 833 4.48 32.75 14.18
N VAL A 834 4.17 31.81 15.09
CA VAL A 834 2.87 31.70 15.75
C VAL A 834 3.04 31.72 17.28
N PRO A 835 2.39 32.67 18.00
CA PRO A 835 2.42 32.71 19.46
C PRO A 835 1.46 31.69 20.08
N PHE A 836 1.59 31.48 21.40
CA PHE A 836 0.70 30.66 22.23
C PHE A 836 0.65 29.15 21.92
N VAL A 837 1.53 28.65 21.05
CA VAL A 837 1.70 27.21 20.88
C VAL A 837 2.48 26.64 22.07
N ARG A 838 1.82 25.80 22.85
CA ARG A 838 2.39 25.15 24.03
C ARG A 838 3.55 24.24 23.64
N ALA A 839 4.54 24.14 24.52
CA ALA A 839 5.79 23.41 24.36
C ALA A 839 6.66 23.80 23.15
N ALA A 840 6.29 24.80 22.34
CA ALA A 840 6.95 25.10 21.07
C ALA A 840 8.46 25.34 21.21
N LEU A 841 8.88 26.28 22.07
CA LEU A 841 10.30 26.58 22.26
C LEU A 841 11.07 25.43 22.93
N TYR A 842 10.43 24.70 23.84
CA TYR A 842 11.02 23.52 24.48
C TYR A 842 11.32 22.42 23.45
N VAL A 843 10.33 22.06 22.62
CA VAL A 843 10.48 21.04 21.58
C VAL A 843 11.51 21.45 20.55
N ALA A 844 11.50 22.72 20.15
CA ALA A 844 12.46 23.29 19.21
C ALA A 844 13.91 23.10 19.68
N ILE A 845 14.25 23.66 20.85
CA ILE A 845 15.63 23.70 21.34
C ILE A 845 16.09 22.32 21.82
N SER A 846 15.19 21.44 22.26
CA SER A 846 15.55 20.07 22.67
C SER A 846 16.03 19.16 21.53
N ARG A 847 16.00 19.63 20.27
CA ARG A 847 16.51 18.87 19.12
C ARG A 847 18.03 18.89 19.00
N VAL A 848 18.73 19.83 19.64
CA VAL A 848 20.19 19.95 19.54
C VAL A 848 20.91 19.42 20.80
N GLN A 849 22.21 19.17 20.68
CA GLN A 849 23.02 18.59 21.77
C GLN A 849 23.73 19.64 22.62
N TYR A 850 24.15 20.77 22.03
CA TYR A 850 24.80 21.87 22.74
C TYR A 850 24.04 23.18 22.60
N ASP A 851 24.19 24.08 23.59
CA ASP A 851 23.52 25.38 23.58
C ASP A 851 23.92 26.22 22.35
N ARG A 852 25.16 26.10 21.88
CA ARG A 852 25.67 26.84 20.71
C ARG A 852 25.01 26.45 19.38
N ASP A 853 24.33 25.30 19.32
CA ASP A 853 23.83 24.70 18.08
C ASP A 853 22.44 25.19 17.69
N TRP A 854 21.92 26.25 18.34
CA TRP A 854 20.65 26.84 17.97
C TRP A 854 20.71 28.36 17.91
N ARG A 855 19.95 28.92 16.97
CA ARG A 855 19.76 30.36 16.78
C ARG A 855 18.29 30.69 16.58
N PHE A 856 17.94 31.98 16.61
CA PHE A 856 16.58 32.43 16.28
C PHE A 856 16.55 33.70 15.42
N LEU A 857 15.48 33.80 14.64
CA LEU A 857 15.07 34.93 13.80
C LEU A 857 13.92 35.69 14.46
N GLY A 858 13.84 37.00 14.20
CA GLY A 858 12.77 37.85 14.73
C GLY A 858 12.82 38.01 16.26
N SER A 859 11.65 37.95 16.90
CA SER A 859 11.50 38.06 18.36
C SER A 859 10.93 36.79 18.97
N ILE A 860 11.52 36.34 20.06
CA ILE A 860 10.95 35.31 20.92
C ILE A 860 10.49 35.96 22.23
N ASP A 861 9.17 36.06 22.40
CA ASP A 861 8.53 36.51 23.63
C ASP A 861 8.14 35.36 24.57
N ARG A 862 7.71 35.72 25.80
CA ARG A 862 7.15 34.78 26.78
C ARG A 862 5.98 33.94 26.23
N ARG A 863 5.23 34.48 25.26
CA ARG A 863 4.11 33.81 24.58
C ARG A 863 4.53 32.58 23.77
N HIS A 864 5.81 32.42 23.45
CA HIS A 864 6.36 31.23 22.78
C HIS A 864 6.94 30.19 23.77
N CYS A 865 6.97 30.54 25.05
CA CYS A 865 7.59 29.75 26.11
C CYS A 865 6.55 29.08 27.01
N LEU A 866 5.33 28.86 26.51
CA LEU A 866 4.29 28.17 27.27
C LEU A 866 4.69 26.70 27.43
N PRO A 867 4.69 26.13 28.65
CA PRO A 867 4.86 24.68 28.82
C PRO A 867 3.65 23.94 28.25
N ALA A 868 3.80 22.63 28.02
CA ALA A 868 2.63 21.77 27.80
C ALA A 868 1.70 21.89 29.02
N SER A 869 0.39 21.82 28.81
CA SER A 869 -0.58 21.79 29.91
C SER A 869 -0.21 20.67 30.88
N ILE A 870 -0.19 21.00 32.18
CA ILE A 870 0.20 20.09 33.27
C ILE A 870 -0.89 19.05 33.47
#